data_AF-A0A0F0GFF9-F1
#
_entry.id   AF-A0A0F0GFF9-F1
#
_cell.length_a   1.000
_cell.length_b   1.000
_cell.length_c   1.000
_cell.angle_alpha   90.00
_cell.angle_beta   90.00
_cell.angle_gamma   90.00
#
_symmetry.space_group_name_H-M   'P 1'
#
loop_
_entity.id
_entity.type
_entity.pdbx_description
1 polymer ?
#
loop_
_entity_poly.entity_id
_entity_poly.type
_entity_poly.pdbx_seq_one_letter_code
_entity_poly.pdbx_strand_id
1 'polypeptide(L)'
;MPSGTTLRFVSLVLLAIATTLFVFGQYAGMSPEDERCQVNAGLYLTSLHFPDHDESRWVAYRACMAELVVPRALWLSGGLVLLFAVSLLIYLVRPAWRIRRRKLVPVPEELRESLAELAGQAGLPDTTFLLDPTSTRAGGAAFGNHRHKYVVLNAGMLVLHRTDSATFRAIVLHELAHVRSDVTTTYATLALWRAFVLVVLVPYLVLVAIDWSGSYALIGRLGALVALVFLARVAVLRAREHHADVFVARWTGSAEPYRTLAPSGRFQRWFGLHPAPAARSAAMREPDSLLRPGFWEVLGCTLAVQLAWWHLRAGLHALTWYRADNESFLVLRAGWAVLITALIGLIAWRGAAFGARRGVFALPGLAVGLGLVLGERLDTYNIDPVTLPSALAALVLAGTAVLVAIWAGYCATLVRARWHAWFLGLSTTVVAFTLLGWFPEARYAYSTLRDDIGPALHQSVVDVVLVPFLLNSHRVLTVVSLALVWLVPLVLRREFPKAALATGAAGSVLVTFAVTLLGSGTDPLISSVRQVVAVVIVQFVVVFAASRWLDRIGALLVAWLIGLAGTGVIWLTHLQGTEVDSVIAARPHQVLPLFGTLAALAGSLYAVRRGEHQGRPWALIGLAVVSVAVASWWPKAPNAAPLLPPAAAPTSTTPTATTTSPKPVDPAEAMRAWKADGGLDRLAAVERANLALWAEVTQDNDARLEPTCVALAQLAGETFSPPPDATIGALWTETLQALHKGAQACADAIQGRTKDDGTMARELMMGRSRLAELITALR
;
A
#
# COMPACT_ATOMS: atom_id res chain seq x y z
N MET A 1 -9.98 23.58 -7.62
CA MET A 1 -10.01 22.10 -7.56
C MET A 1 -9.09 21.55 -8.64
N PRO A 2 -8.26 20.54 -8.35
CA PRO A 2 -7.46 19.85 -9.37
C PRO A 2 -8.37 19.33 -10.49
N SER A 3 -7.92 19.44 -11.75
CA SER A 3 -8.63 18.83 -12.87
C SER A 3 -8.52 17.30 -12.80
N GLY A 4 -9.50 16.60 -13.37
CA GLY A 4 -9.44 15.14 -13.47
C GLY A 4 -8.23 14.65 -14.27
N THR A 5 -7.72 15.44 -15.22
CA THR A 5 -6.48 15.13 -15.96
C THR A 5 -5.27 15.14 -15.04
N THR A 6 -5.18 16.08 -14.10
CA THR A 6 -4.06 16.17 -13.15
C THR A 6 -4.00 14.93 -12.27
N LEU A 7 -5.16 14.48 -11.75
CA LEU A 7 -5.23 13.26 -10.96
C LEU A 7 -4.78 12.02 -11.71
N ARG A 8 -5.31 11.83 -12.93
CA ARG A 8 -4.92 10.68 -13.77
C ARG A 8 -3.43 10.70 -14.08
N PHE A 9 -2.84 11.89 -14.26
CA PHE A 9 -1.41 12.03 -14.47
C PHE A 9 -0.59 11.68 -13.22
N VAL A 10 -1.00 12.16 -12.04
CA VAL A 10 -0.36 11.76 -10.77
C VAL A 10 -0.44 10.25 -10.57
N SER A 11 -1.58 9.62 -10.85
CA SER A 11 -1.74 8.16 -10.77
C SER A 11 -0.82 7.43 -11.73
N LEU A 12 -0.64 7.93 -12.96
CA LEU A 12 0.35 7.38 -13.90
C LEU A 12 1.77 7.47 -13.34
N VAL A 13 2.15 8.61 -12.75
CA VAL A 13 3.48 8.80 -12.13
C VAL A 13 3.67 7.83 -10.97
N LEU A 14 2.68 7.70 -10.08
CA LEU A 14 2.73 6.78 -8.95
C LEU A 14 2.83 5.31 -9.40
N LEU A 15 2.07 4.89 -10.42
CA LEU A 15 2.17 3.55 -10.98
C LEU A 15 3.53 3.28 -11.62
N ALA A 16 4.10 4.27 -12.31
CA ALA A 16 5.44 4.16 -12.88
C ALA A 16 6.51 4.04 -11.79
N ILE A 17 6.44 4.85 -10.72
CA ILE A 17 7.33 4.75 -9.55
C ILE A 17 7.19 3.38 -8.89
N ALA A 18 5.97 2.95 -8.58
CA ALA A 18 5.65 1.66 -7.97
C ALA A 18 6.27 0.50 -8.77
N THR A 19 6.02 0.48 -10.08
CA THR A 19 6.53 -0.60 -10.95
C THR A 19 8.06 -0.53 -11.12
N THR A 20 8.64 0.66 -11.09
CA THR A 20 10.12 0.83 -11.14
C THR A 20 10.75 0.31 -9.86
N LEU A 21 10.24 0.69 -8.70
CA LEU A 21 10.71 0.19 -7.40
C LEU A 21 10.53 -1.31 -7.28
N PHE A 22 9.43 -1.85 -7.80
CA PHE A 22 9.23 -3.28 -7.88
C PHE A 22 10.34 -3.97 -8.69
N VAL A 23 10.54 -3.58 -9.95
CA VAL A 23 11.54 -4.19 -10.85
C VAL A 23 12.97 -4.02 -10.32
N PHE A 24 13.33 -2.82 -9.89
CA PHE A 24 14.67 -2.56 -9.32
C PHE A 24 14.88 -3.23 -7.97
N GLY A 25 13.82 -3.40 -7.17
CA GLY A 25 13.84 -4.18 -5.94
C GLY A 25 14.04 -5.66 -6.21
N GLN A 26 13.45 -6.22 -7.28
CA GLN A 26 13.74 -7.59 -7.71
C GLN A 26 15.22 -7.74 -8.11
N TYR A 27 15.80 -6.79 -8.85
CA TYR A 27 17.24 -6.80 -9.15
C TYR A 27 18.10 -6.75 -7.89
N ALA A 28 17.74 -5.92 -6.92
CA ALA A 28 18.47 -5.85 -5.65
C ALA A 28 18.34 -7.14 -4.83
N GLY A 29 17.17 -7.80 -4.87
CA GLY A 29 16.91 -9.06 -4.17
C GLY A 29 17.55 -10.29 -4.81
N MET A 30 17.97 -10.22 -6.08
CA MET A 30 18.76 -11.28 -6.74
C MET A 30 20.23 -11.29 -6.30
N SER A 31 20.66 -10.32 -5.49
CA SER A 31 22.01 -10.32 -4.92
C SER A 31 22.14 -11.38 -3.82
N PRO A 32 23.22 -12.19 -3.80
CA PRO A 32 23.44 -13.20 -2.76
C PRO A 32 23.71 -12.60 -1.36
N GLU A 33 23.73 -11.27 -1.24
CA GLU A 33 24.00 -10.58 0.03
C GLU A 33 23.01 -10.90 1.16
N ASP A 34 21.74 -11.19 0.85
CA ASP A 34 20.76 -11.56 1.88
C ASP A 34 21.10 -12.93 2.49
N GLU A 35 21.38 -13.90 1.62
CA GLU A 35 21.87 -15.24 1.99
C GLU A 35 23.19 -15.11 2.77
N ARG A 36 24.04 -14.13 2.40
CA ARG A 36 25.26 -13.78 3.13
C ARG A 36 25.05 -13.34 4.55
N CYS A 37 24.10 -12.46 4.75
CA CYS A 37 23.78 -12.05 6.10
C CYS A 37 23.13 -13.18 6.90
N GLN A 38 22.32 -14.04 6.26
CA GLN A 38 21.74 -15.22 6.90
C GLN A 38 22.81 -16.21 7.39
N VAL A 39 23.76 -16.60 6.53
CA VAL A 39 24.84 -17.53 6.88
C VAL A 39 25.77 -16.94 7.94
N ASN A 40 26.19 -15.67 7.80
CA ASN A 40 27.06 -15.02 8.79
C ASN A 40 26.40 -14.88 10.16
N ALA A 41 25.08 -14.67 10.20
CA ALA A 41 24.33 -14.59 11.44
C ALA A 41 23.93 -15.96 12.01
N GLY A 42 24.10 -17.05 11.25
CA GLY A 42 23.53 -18.35 11.58
C GLY A 42 22.00 -18.35 11.63
N LEU A 43 21.36 -17.40 10.94
CA LEU A 43 19.92 -17.20 10.92
C LEU A 43 19.36 -17.53 9.54
N TYR A 44 18.66 -18.66 9.42
CA TYR A 44 18.09 -19.11 8.15
C TYR A 44 16.60 -18.80 8.10
N LEU A 45 16.23 -17.81 7.29
CA LEU A 45 14.84 -17.37 7.14
C LEU A 45 14.11 -18.35 6.22
N THR A 46 13.24 -19.18 6.79
CA THR A 46 12.35 -20.03 5.99
C THR A 46 11.12 -19.26 5.53
N SER A 47 10.50 -19.73 4.46
CA SER A 47 9.24 -19.22 3.91
C SER A 47 8.11 -19.01 4.94
N LEU A 48 8.15 -19.73 6.07
CA LEU A 48 7.16 -19.64 7.16
C LEU A 48 7.46 -18.61 8.27
N HIS A 49 8.54 -17.82 8.18
CA HIS A 49 8.83 -16.71 9.11
C HIS A 49 8.73 -17.08 10.61
N PHE A 50 9.17 -18.28 11.00
CA PHE A 50 9.26 -18.59 12.43
C PHE A 50 10.38 -17.74 13.05
N PRO A 51 10.11 -16.97 14.11
CA PRO A 51 11.15 -16.21 14.78
C PRO A 51 12.10 -17.19 15.47
N ASP A 52 13.36 -17.22 15.03
CA ASP A 52 14.44 -17.79 15.85
C ASP A 52 14.43 -17.02 17.18
N HIS A 53 14.34 -17.74 18.30
CA HIS A 53 14.29 -17.14 19.64
C HIS A 53 15.64 -16.56 20.07
N ASP A 54 16.73 -16.89 19.37
CA ASP A 54 18.04 -16.33 19.63
C ASP A 54 18.17 -14.91 19.06
N GLU A 55 17.88 -13.92 19.92
CA GLU A 55 17.98 -12.50 19.59
C GLU A 55 19.40 -12.10 19.12
N SER A 56 20.45 -12.81 19.56
CA SER A 56 21.83 -12.50 19.16
C SER A 56 22.05 -12.71 17.65
N ARG A 57 21.43 -13.75 17.07
CA ARG A 57 21.45 -14.01 15.62
C ARG A 57 20.69 -12.92 14.85
N TRP A 58 19.56 -12.47 15.36
CA TRP A 58 18.82 -11.34 14.77
C TRP A 58 19.59 -10.02 14.84
N VAL A 59 20.35 -9.78 15.90
CA VAL A 59 21.24 -8.61 16.00
C VAL A 59 22.36 -8.70 14.96
N ALA A 60 23.02 -9.86 14.83
CA ALA A 60 24.07 -10.08 13.84
C ALA A 60 23.55 -9.93 12.40
N TYR A 61 22.39 -10.52 12.10
CA TYR A 61 21.73 -10.40 10.80
C TYR A 61 21.41 -8.94 10.46
N ARG A 62 20.80 -8.20 11.41
CA ARG A 62 20.48 -6.78 11.21
C ARG A 62 21.72 -5.92 11.04
N ALA A 63 22.80 -6.19 11.77
CA ALA A 63 24.06 -5.47 11.62
C ALA A 63 24.64 -5.67 10.21
N CYS A 64 24.66 -6.91 9.71
CA CYS A 64 25.07 -7.20 8.33
C CYS A 64 24.16 -6.51 7.30
N MET A 65 22.84 -6.62 7.44
CA MET A 65 21.88 -6.00 6.53
C MET A 65 21.95 -4.48 6.53
N ALA A 66 22.34 -3.85 7.66
CA ALA A 66 22.52 -2.42 7.77
C ALA A 66 23.60 -1.89 6.81
N GLU A 67 24.65 -2.68 6.51
CA GLU A 67 25.70 -2.30 5.56
C GLU A 67 25.17 -2.22 4.12
N LEU A 68 24.12 -2.99 3.80
CA LEU A 68 23.50 -3.03 2.47
C LEU A 68 22.46 -1.93 2.25
N VAL A 69 22.08 -1.21 3.31
CA VAL A 69 21.04 -0.17 3.26
C VAL A 69 21.42 0.92 2.26
N VAL A 70 22.64 1.46 2.34
CA VAL A 70 23.08 2.56 1.47
C VAL A 70 23.20 2.12 0.00
N PRO A 71 23.88 1.01 -0.35
CA PRO A 71 23.92 0.51 -1.72
C PRO A 71 22.53 0.25 -2.31
N ARG A 72 21.64 -0.42 -1.55
CA ARG A 72 20.27 -0.70 -2.01
C ARG A 72 19.44 0.58 -2.19
N ALA A 73 19.55 1.53 -1.26
CA ALA A 73 18.89 2.83 -1.39
C ALA A 73 19.39 3.61 -2.62
N LEU A 74 20.71 3.62 -2.86
CA LEU A 74 21.31 4.24 -4.04
C LEU A 74 20.87 3.55 -5.33
N TRP A 75 20.76 2.22 -5.35
CA TRP A 75 20.28 1.45 -6.49
C TRP A 75 18.83 1.77 -6.84
N LEU A 76 17.92 1.69 -5.86
CA LEU A 76 16.51 2.01 -6.04
C LEU A 76 16.31 3.47 -6.46
N SER A 77 17.04 4.39 -5.82
CA SER A 77 17.03 5.81 -6.16
C SER A 77 17.59 6.05 -7.56
N GLY A 78 18.65 5.34 -7.94
CA GLY A 78 19.26 5.38 -9.26
C GLY A 78 18.28 4.98 -10.36
N GLY A 79 17.50 3.92 -10.16
CA GLY A 79 16.43 3.52 -11.08
C GLY A 79 15.36 4.59 -11.29
N LEU A 80 14.94 5.26 -10.19
CA LEU A 80 13.98 6.36 -10.27
C LEU A 80 14.58 7.61 -10.95
N VAL A 81 15.81 7.99 -10.59
CA VAL A 81 16.52 9.13 -11.20
C VAL A 81 16.69 8.87 -12.69
N LEU A 82 17.08 7.66 -13.10
CA LEU A 82 17.22 7.27 -14.50
C LEU A 82 15.89 7.37 -15.24
N LEU A 83 14.78 6.86 -14.67
CA LEU A 83 13.45 6.96 -15.24
C LEU A 83 13.07 8.44 -15.50
N PHE A 84 13.22 9.30 -14.50
CA PHE A 84 12.84 10.71 -14.61
C PHE A 84 13.78 11.49 -15.52
N ALA A 85 15.09 11.21 -15.52
CA ALA A 85 16.05 11.84 -16.40
C ALA A 85 15.78 11.51 -17.88
N VAL A 86 15.54 10.23 -18.20
CA VAL A 86 15.18 9.80 -19.56
C VAL A 86 13.82 10.40 -19.98
N SER A 87 12.85 10.42 -19.08
CA SER A 87 11.55 11.07 -19.32
C SER A 87 11.71 12.57 -19.63
N LEU A 88 12.50 13.29 -18.83
CA LEU A 88 12.77 14.71 -19.03
C LEU A 88 13.48 14.97 -20.36
N LEU A 89 14.49 14.17 -20.70
CA LEU A 89 15.20 14.25 -21.97
C LEU A 89 14.25 14.07 -23.17
N ILE A 90 13.42 13.01 -23.13
CA ILE A 90 12.40 12.76 -24.17
C ILE A 90 11.41 13.93 -24.25
N TYR A 91 10.97 14.48 -23.11
CA TYR A 91 10.06 15.62 -23.06
C TYR A 91 10.65 16.88 -23.73
N LEU A 92 11.92 17.18 -23.44
CA LEU A 92 12.61 18.39 -23.93
C LEU A 92 12.98 18.29 -25.41
N VAL A 93 13.48 17.13 -25.88
CA VAL A 93 13.96 16.95 -27.26
C VAL A 93 12.82 16.80 -28.26
N ARG A 94 11.67 16.28 -27.83
CA ARG A 94 10.57 15.88 -28.72
C ARG A 94 10.00 17.01 -29.59
N PRO A 95 9.77 18.25 -29.13
CA PRO A 95 9.26 19.32 -29.98
C PRO A 95 10.18 19.61 -31.17
N ALA A 96 11.48 19.82 -30.91
CA ALA A 96 12.47 20.09 -31.95
C ALA A 96 12.62 18.91 -32.93
N TRP A 97 12.63 17.68 -32.40
CA TRP A 97 12.67 16.48 -33.22
C TRP A 97 11.43 16.35 -34.12
N ARG A 98 10.23 16.68 -33.62
CA ARG A 98 8.99 16.66 -34.41
C ARG A 98 9.01 17.71 -35.53
N ILE A 99 9.45 18.93 -35.24
CA ILE A 99 9.56 20.02 -36.22
C ILE A 99 10.52 19.61 -37.35
N ARG A 100 11.72 19.13 -36.99
CA ARG A 100 12.73 18.71 -37.96
C ARG A 100 12.28 17.51 -38.79
N ARG A 101 11.76 16.45 -38.14
CA ARG A 101 11.38 15.20 -38.83
C ARG A 101 10.20 15.39 -39.79
N ARG A 102 9.23 16.26 -39.44
CA ARG A 102 8.06 16.53 -40.29
C ARG A 102 8.23 17.73 -41.21
N LYS A 103 9.40 18.40 -41.18
CA LYS A 103 9.67 19.61 -41.95
C LYS A 103 8.54 20.64 -41.82
N LEU A 104 8.12 20.90 -40.58
CA LEU A 104 7.03 21.83 -40.31
C LEU A 104 7.43 23.23 -40.74
N VAL A 105 6.54 23.93 -41.44
CA VAL A 105 6.78 25.29 -41.97
C VAL A 105 5.85 26.29 -41.29
N PRO A 106 6.16 27.60 -41.28
CA PRO A 106 5.23 28.61 -40.81
C PRO A 106 3.91 28.59 -41.60
N VAL A 107 2.80 28.97 -40.95
CA VAL A 107 1.49 29.09 -41.63
C VAL A 107 1.50 30.23 -42.67
N PRO A 108 0.76 30.07 -43.79
CA PRO A 108 0.67 31.10 -44.82
C PRO A 108 -0.03 32.36 -44.31
N GLU A 109 0.25 33.50 -44.95
CA GLU A 109 -0.28 34.82 -44.56
C GLU A 109 -1.80 34.84 -44.44
N GLU A 110 -2.49 34.16 -45.37
CA GLU A 110 -3.95 34.09 -45.43
C GLU A 110 -4.61 33.55 -44.16
N LEU A 111 -3.92 32.70 -43.38
CA LEU A 111 -4.45 32.17 -42.12
C LEU A 111 -4.02 32.99 -40.90
N ARG A 112 -3.01 33.87 -41.03
CA ARG A 112 -2.34 34.47 -39.87
C ARG A 112 -3.28 35.35 -39.07
N GLU A 113 -4.10 36.16 -39.73
CA GLU A 113 -5.07 37.05 -39.08
C GLU A 113 -6.15 36.26 -38.35
N SER A 114 -6.80 35.29 -39.01
CA SER A 114 -7.82 34.44 -38.37
C SER A 114 -7.25 33.63 -37.21
N LEU A 115 -6.03 33.11 -37.32
CA LEU A 115 -5.39 32.38 -36.22
C LEU A 115 -5.03 33.30 -35.05
N ALA A 116 -4.58 34.54 -35.32
CA ALA A 116 -4.32 35.54 -34.29
C ALA A 116 -5.60 35.95 -33.56
N GLU A 117 -6.72 36.12 -34.28
CA GLU A 117 -8.04 36.39 -33.68
C GLU A 117 -8.46 35.25 -32.74
N LEU A 118 -8.39 34.00 -33.20
CA LEU A 118 -8.74 32.82 -32.40
C LEU A 118 -7.82 32.62 -31.20
N ALA A 119 -6.52 32.87 -31.37
CA ALA A 119 -5.55 32.87 -30.28
C ALA A 119 -5.87 33.97 -29.25
N GLY A 120 -6.24 35.16 -29.71
CA GLY A 120 -6.72 36.26 -28.86
C GLY A 120 -7.97 35.89 -28.07
N GLN A 121 -8.96 35.29 -28.74
CA GLN A 121 -10.18 34.79 -28.10
C GLN A 121 -9.89 33.73 -27.02
N ALA A 122 -8.92 32.85 -27.27
CA ALA A 122 -8.50 31.83 -26.31
C ALA A 122 -7.60 32.38 -25.17
N GLY A 123 -7.17 33.65 -25.27
CA GLY A 123 -6.22 34.29 -24.35
C GLY A 123 -4.80 33.72 -24.45
N LEU A 124 -4.36 33.36 -25.66
CA LEU A 124 -3.08 32.71 -25.95
C LEU A 124 -2.33 33.37 -27.14
N PRO A 125 -2.08 34.69 -27.13
CA PRO A 125 -1.51 35.41 -28.27
C PRO A 125 -0.11 34.91 -28.68
N ASP A 126 0.68 34.39 -27.74
CA ASP A 126 2.05 33.93 -27.99
C ASP A 126 2.15 32.52 -28.63
N THR A 127 1.03 31.98 -29.13
CA THR A 127 1.00 30.64 -29.70
C THR A 127 1.63 30.64 -31.10
N THR A 128 2.65 29.81 -31.31
CA THR A 128 3.27 29.66 -32.63
C THR A 128 2.50 28.66 -33.49
N PHE A 129 1.99 29.10 -34.64
CA PHE A 129 1.29 28.23 -35.59
C PHE A 129 2.25 27.72 -36.68
N LEU A 130 2.18 26.43 -36.93
CA LEU A 130 2.96 25.72 -37.96
C LEU A 130 2.02 24.95 -38.88
N LEU A 131 2.49 24.64 -40.09
CA LEU A 131 1.82 23.84 -41.10
C LEU A 131 2.59 22.52 -41.32
N ASP A 132 1.89 21.40 -41.33
CA ASP A 132 2.37 20.10 -41.79
C ASP A 132 1.98 19.93 -43.27
N PRO A 133 2.90 20.20 -44.22
CA PRO A 133 2.58 20.14 -45.65
C PRO A 133 2.37 18.70 -46.13
N THR A 134 2.74 17.70 -45.33
CA THR A 134 2.68 16.28 -45.72
C THR A 134 1.33 15.63 -45.46
N SER A 135 0.45 16.28 -44.67
CA SER A 135 -0.85 15.72 -44.31
C SER A 135 -2.00 16.46 -44.99
N THR A 136 -2.72 15.77 -45.88
CA THR A 136 -3.90 16.31 -46.57
C THR A 136 -5.19 16.27 -45.74
N ARG A 137 -5.17 15.64 -44.55
CA ARG A 137 -6.35 15.51 -43.68
C ARG A 137 -6.63 16.83 -42.97
N ALA A 138 -7.88 17.30 -42.97
CA ALA A 138 -8.28 18.43 -42.13
C ALA A 138 -8.15 18.06 -40.64
N GLY A 139 -7.28 18.76 -39.92
CA GLY A 139 -7.02 18.55 -38.51
C GLY A 139 -5.78 19.30 -38.03
N GLY A 140 -5.55 19.27 -36.73
CA GLY A 140 -4.38 19.87 -36.11
C GLY A 140 -3.83 19.02 -34.96
N ALA A 141 -2.77 19.52 -34.34
CA ALA A 141 -2.26 19.01 -33.08
C ALA A 141 -1.51 20.09 -32.31
N ALA A 142 -1.87 20.31 -31.05
CA ALA A 142 -1.04 21.06 -30.11
C ALA A 142 0.17 20.25 -29.63
N PHE A 143 1.34 20.89 -29.60
CA PHE A 143 2.56 20.29 -29.05
C PHE A 143 3.55 21.30 -28.48
N GLY A 144 4.50 20.84 -27.67
CA GLY A 144 5.52 21.72 -27.11
C GLY A 144 5.92 21.35 -25.70
N ASN A 145 6.60 22.28 -25.05
CA ASN A 145 6.92 22.23 -23.63
C ASN A 145 6.26 23.42 -22.92
N HIS A 146 6.53 23.58 -21.62
CA HIS A 146 5.94 24.67 -20.84
C HIS A 146 6.30 26.07 -21.37
N ARG A 147 7.50 26.25 -21.97
CA ARG A 147 8.02 27.53 -22.47
C ARG A 147 7.62 27.83 -23.91
N HIS A 148 7.62 26.81 -24.77
CA HIS A 148 7.32 26.96 -26.19
C HIS A 148 6.18 26.03 -26.59
N LYS A 149 5.04 26.63 -26.92
CA LYS A 149 3.82 25.93 -27.33
C LYS A 149 3.54 26.21 -28.80
N TYR A 150 3.29 25.13 -29.53
CA TYR A 150 3.08 25.12 -30.96
C TYR A 150 1.72 24.51 -31.27
N VAL A 151 1.05 25.03 -32.28
CA VAL A 151 -0.11 24.38 -32.90
C VAL A 151 0.28 24.06 -34.34
N VAL A 152 0.31 22.78 -34.68
CA VAL A 152 0.46 22.37 -36.09
C VAL A 152 -0.90 22.13 -36.71
N LEU A 153 -1.12 22.74 -37.88
CA LEU A 153 -2.28 22.51 -38.73
C LEU A 153 -1.84 21.65 -39.91
N ASN A 154 -2.68 20.71 -40.34
CA ASN A 154 -2.43 19.94 -41.55
C ASN A 154 -2.85 20.77 -42.80
N ALA A 155 -2.30 20.46 -43.97
CA ALA A 155 -2.64 21.15 -45.23
C ALA A 155 -4.15 21.16 -45.54
N GLY A 156 -4.89 20.12 -45.16
CA GLY A 156 -6.35 20.07 -45.32
C GLY A 156 -7.11 21.17 -44.56
N MET A 157 -6.50 21.80 -43.56
CA MET A 157 -7.10 22.95 -42.84
C MET A 157 -7.20 24.21 -43.70
N LEU A 158 -6.33 24.39 -44.71
CA LEU A 158 -6.43 25.53 -45.64
C LEU A 158 -7.71 25.41 -46.49
N VAL A 159 -7.99 24.21 -46.97
CA VAL A 159 -9.22 23.93 -47.72
C VAL A 159 -10.43 24.13 -46.81
N LEU A 160 -10.39 23.58 -45.61
CA LEU A 160 -11.49 23.70 -44.64
C LEU A 160 -11.75 25.15 -44.23
N HIS A 161 -10.72 25.99 -44.11
CA HIS A 161 -10.89 27.41 -43.82
C HIS A 161 -11.75 28.12 -44.87
N ARG A 162 -11.55 27.77 -46.15
CA ARG A 162 -12.30 28.34 -47.28
C ARG A 162 -13.69 27.73 -47.47
N THR A 163 -13.85 26.42 -47.20
CA THR A 163 -15.10 25.71 -47.46
C THR A 163 -16.06 25.66 -46.28
N ASP A 164 -15.55 25.63 -45.05
CA ASP A 164 -16.32 25.62 -43.81
C ASP A 164 -15.55 26.29 -42.66
N SER A 165 -15.50 27.62 -42.70
CA SER A 165 -14.79 28.45 -41.73
C SER A 165 -15.25 28.22 -40.28
N ALA A 166 -16.52 27.82 -40.08
CA ALA A 166 -17.07 27.49 -38.75
C ALA A 166 -16.43 26.22 -38.19
N THR A 167 -16.35 25.16 -38.98
CA THR A 167 -15.68 23.91 -38.58
C THR A 167 -14.16 24.13 -38.41
N PHE A 168 -13.53 24.94 -39.29
CA PHE A 168 -12.14 25.35 -39.12
C PHE A 168 -11.91 26.03 -37.76
N ARG A 169 -12.74 27.03 -37.43
CA ARG A 169 -12.67 27.76 -36.16
C ARG A 169 -12.85 26.84 -34.96
N ALA A 170 -13.81 25.92 -34.99
CA ALA A 170 -14.02 24.95 -33.92
C ALA A 170 -12.79 24.05 -33.69
N ILE A 171 -12.17 23.55 -34.77
CA ILE A 171 -10.96 22.70 -34.69
C ILE A 171 -9.77 23.50 -34.14
N VAL A 172 -9.53 24.72 -34.62
CA VAL A 172 -8.42 25.55 -34.11
C VAL A 172 -8.63 25.89 -32.63
N LEU A 173 -9.85 26.24 -32.21
CA LEU A 173 -10.17 26.45 -30.80
C LEU A 173 -9.95 25.17 -29.97
N HIS A 174 -10.26 23.98 -30.50
CA HIS A 174 -9.95 22.71 -29.81
C HIS A 174 -8.45 22.55 -29.57
N GLU A 175 -7.62 22.82 -30.58
CA GLU A 175 -6.16 22.74 -30.43
C GLU A 175 -5.62 23.81 -29.46
N LEU A 176 -6.18 25.02 -29.47
CA LEU A 176 -5.84 26.07 -28.51
C LEU A 176 -6.27 25.70 -27.08
N ALA A 177 -7.36 24.96 -26.91
CA ALA A 177 -7.76 24.46 -25.60
C ALA A 177 -6.74 23.48 -25.01
N HIS A 178 -6.12 22.65 -25.84
CA HIS A 178 -4.97 21.82 -25.43
C HIS A 178 -3.77 22.69 -25.00
N VAL A 179 -3.41 23.71 -25.81
CA VAL A 179 -2.33 24.66 -25.48
C VAL A 179 -2.54 25.32 -24.12
N ARG A 180 -3.78 25.70 -23.79
CA ARG A 180 -4.14 26.32 -22.52
C ARG A 180 -3.96 25.38 -21.33
N SER A 181 -4.38 24.12 -21.47
CA SER A 181 -4.69 23.28 -20.31
C SER A 181 -3.77 22.07 -20.11
N ASP A 182 -3.29 21.42 -21.17
CA ASP A 182 -2.83 20.04 -21.06
C ASP A 182 -1.61 19.66 -21.90
N VAL A 183 -1.05 20.56 -22.73
CA VAL A 183 0.14 20.25 -23.55
C VAL A 183 1.26 19.71 -22.67
N THR A 184 1.64 20.39 -21.59
CA THR A 184 2.71 19.91 -20.69
C THR A 184 2.42 18.51 -20.16
N THR A 185 1.23 18.29 -19.60
CA THR A 185 0.82 17.01 -19.02
C THR A 185 0.77 15.88 -20.06
N THR A 186 0.27 16.16 -21.27
CA THR A 186 0.24 15.22 -22.39
C THR A 186 1.65 14.77 -22.78
N TYR A 187 2.56 15.73 -22.99
CA TYR A 187 3.90 15.40 -23.46
C TYR A 187 4.72 14.75 -22.34
N ALA A 188 4.53 15.16 -21.08
CA ALA A 188 5.10 14.49 -19.91
C ALA A 188 4.60 13.04 -19.79
N THR A 189 3.29 12.80 -19.95
CA THR A 189 2.69 11.46 -19.94
C THR A 189 3.30 10.56 -21.01
N LEU A 190 3.43 11.07 -22.24
CA LEU A 190 3.99 10.34 -23.36
C LEU A 190 5.51 10.14 -23.26
N ALA A 191 6.21 11.03 -22.57
CA ALA A 191 7.64 10.89 -22.31
C ALA A 191 7.89 9.85 -21.20
N LEU A 192 7.15 9.95 -20.09
CA LEU A 192 7.22 9.02 -18.97
C LEU A 192 6.90 7.59 -19.41
N TRP A 193 5.86 7.38 -20.21
CA TRP A 193 5.56 6.05 -20.75
C TRP A 193 6.71 5.45 -21.58
N ARG A 194 7.35 6.27 -22.43
CA ARG A 194 8.49 5.80 -23.23
C ARG A 194 9.71 5.51 -22.37
N ALA A 195 10.00 6.37 -21.41
CA ALA A 195 11.07 6.16 -20.44
C ALA A 195 10.83 4.88 -19.63
N PHE A 196 9.61 4.67 -19.15
CA PHE A 196 9.20 3.45 -18.46
C PHE A 196 9.45 2.19 -19.31
N VAL A 197 9.05 2.21 -20.58
CA VAL A 197 9.30 1.08 -21.49
C VAL A 197 10.80 0.81 -21.65
N LEU A 198 11.61 1.86 -21.86
CA LEU A 198 13.05 1.75 -22.12
C LEU A 198 13.87 1.37 -20.87
N VAL A 199 13.55 1.95 -19.72
CA VAL A 199 14.34 1.85 -18.47
C VAL A 199 13.89 0.67 -17.60
N VAL A 200 12.61 0.32 -17.64
CA VAL A 200 12.01 -0.67 -16.72
C VAL A 200 11.61 -1.93 -17.48
N LEU A 201 10.71 -1.80 -18.45
CA LEU A 201 10.10 -2.97 -19.08
C LEU A 201 11.08 -3.76 -19.95
N VAL A 202 11.81 -3.09 -20.85
CA VAL A 202 12.72 -3.77 -21.78
C VAL A 202 13.85 -4.51 -21.05
N PRO A 203 14.60 -3.89 -20.11
CA PRO A 203 15.66 -4.59 -19.39
C PRO A 203 15.13 -5.81 -18.62
N TYR A 204 13.95 -5.68 -18.00
CA TYR A 204 13.36 -6.79 -17.26
C TYR A 204 12.92 -7.95 -18.16
N LEU A 205 12.32 -7.66 -19.32
CA LEU A 205 11.97 -8.69 -20.30
C LEU A 205 13.23 -9.40 -20.85
N VAL A 206 14.33 -8.67 -21.02
CA VAL A 206 15.62 -9.27 -21.40
C VAL A 206 16.13 -10.21 -20.31
N LEU A 207 16.08 -9.81 -19.03
CA LEU A 207 16.49 -10.68 -17.93
C LEU A 207 15.64 -11.96 -17.87
N VAL A 208 14.30 -11.83 -17.91
CA VAL A 208 13.39 -12.98 -17.90
C VAL A 208 13.61 -13.91 -19.10
N ALA A 209 14.03 -13.37 -20.24
CA ALA A 209 14.36 -14.17 -21.41
C ALA A 209 15.70 -14.93 -21.28
N ILE A 210 16.65 -14.42 -20.49
CA ILE A 210 17.95 -15.06 -20.24
C ILE A 210 17.80 -16.17 -19.19
N ASP A 211 17.08 -15.90 -18.10
CA ASP A 211 16.85 -16.85 -17.02
C ASP A 211 15.35 -17.00 -16.72
N TRP A 212 14.73 -18.00 -17.37
CA TRP A 212 13.34 -18.38 -17.14
C TRP A 212 13.23 -19.28 -15.89
N SER A 213 13.69 -18.77 -14.74
CA SER A 213 13.50 -19.39 -13.43
C SER A 213 12.29 -18.80 -12.68
N GLY A 214 11.71 -17.72 -13.22
CA GLY A 214 10.65 -16.95 -12.57
C GLY A 214 9.29 -17.64 -12.46
N SER A 215 8.62 -17.44 -11.31
CA SER A 215 7.24 -17.86 -11.10
C SER A 215 6.28 -17.16 -12.09
N TYR A 216 5.36 -17.92 -12.72
CA TYR A 216 4.28 -17.36 -13.54
C TYR A 216 3.47 -16.28 -12.82
N ALA A 217 3.38 -16.35 -11.48
CA ALA A 217 2.74 -15.32 -10.67
C ALA A 217 3.45 -13.96 -10.77
N LEU A 218 4.79 -13.95 -10.82
CA LEU A 218 5.60 -12.75 -10.95
C LEU A 218 5.37 -12.09 -12.32
N ILE A 219 5.38 -12.89 -13.38
CA ILE A 219 5.12 -12.43 -14.76
C ILE A 219 3.69 -11.87 -14.86
N GLY A 220 2.70 -12.57 -14.29
CA GLY A 220 1.31 -12.12 -14.25
C GLY A 220 1.14 -10.78 -13.53
N ARG A 221 1.81 -10.60 -12.38
CA ARG A 221 1.81 -9.34 -11.61
C ARG A 221 2.47 -8.21 -12.38
N LEU A 222 3.65 -8.43 -12.96
CA LEU A 222 4.29 -7.41 -13.79
C LEU A 222 3.41 -7.03 -14.99
N GLY A 223 2.81 -8.03 -15.66
CA GLY A 223 1.86 -7.81 -16.74
C GLY A 223 0.69 -6.92 -16.30
N ALA A 224 0.13 -7.18 -15.11
CA ALA A 224 -0.92 -6.35 -14.52
C ALA A 224 -0.44 -4.91 -14.24
N LEU A 225 0.75 -4.72 -13.65
CA LEU A 225 1.32 -3.40 -13.38
C LEU A 225 1.56 -2.60 -14.68
N VAL A 226 2.15 -3.23 -15.69
CA VAL A 226 2.37 -2.62 -17.02
C VAL A 226 1.04 -2.24 -17.67
N ALA A 227 0.04 -3.13 -17.59
CA ALA A 227 -1.29 -2.84 -18.09
C ALA A 227 -1.93 -1.65 -17.37
N LEU A 228 -1.77 -1.54 -16.05
CA LEU A 228 -2.25 -0.39 -15.27
C LEU A 228 -1.57 0.92 -15.68
N VAL A 229 -0.24 0.93 -15.84
CA VAL A 229 0.49 2.11 -16.35
C VAL A 229 -0.02 2.50 -17.73
N PHE A 230 -0.23 1.54 -18.63
CA PHE A 230 -0.77 1.79 -19.97
C PHE A 230 -2.19 2.34 -19.93
N LEU A 231 -3.08 1.76 -19.12
CA LEU A 231 -4.46 2.21 -18.97
C LEU A 231 -4.53 3.62 -18.36
N ALA A 232 -3.68 3.92 -17.37
CA ALA A 232 -3.56 5.26 -16.79
C ALA A 232 -3.14 6.29 -17.86
N ARG A 233 -2.16 5.95 -18.72
CA ARG A 233 -1.79 6.78 -19.87
C ARG A 233 -2.98 7.03 -20.80
N VAL A 234 -3.73 5.99 -21.18
CA VAL A 234 -4.90 6.14 -22.05
C VAL A 234 -5.98 7.02 -21.37
N ALA A 235 -6.18 6.85 -20.06
CA ALA A 235 -7.14 7.64 -19.29
C ALA A 235 -6.76 9.14 -19.27
N VAL A 236 -5.48 9.48 -19.09
CA VAL A 236 -4.99 10.88 -19.19
C VAL A 236 -5.29 11.43 -20.58
N LEU A 237 -4.95 10.68 -21.64
CA LEU A 237 -5.12 11.13 -23.02
C LEU A 237 -6.61 11.27 -23.42
N ARG A 238 -7.52 10.52 -22.81
CA ARG A 238 -8.97 10.70 -23.04
C ARG A 238 -9.56 11.86 -22.27
N ALA A 239 -9.19 12.02 -20.99
CA ALA A 239 -9.73 13.07 -20.13
C ALA A 239 -9.44 14.47 -20.69
N ARG A 240 -8.28 14.61 -21.32
CA ARG A 240 -7.82 15.86 -21.95
C ARG A 240 -8.75 16.32 -23.08
N GLU A 241 -9.27 15.39 -23.89
CA GLU A 241 -10.14 15.70 -25.03
C GLU A 241 -11.48 16.26 -24.54
N HIS A 242 -12.03 15.72 -23.45
CA HIS A 242 -13.24 16.25 -22.82
C HIS A 242 -13.06 17.68 -22.28
N HIS A 243 -11.89 17.98 -21.70
CA HIS A 243 -11.59 19.32 -21.24
C HIS A 243 -11.46 20.31 -22.40
N ALA A 244 -10.80 19.90 -23.49
CA ALA A 244 -10.70 20.70 -24.70
C ALA A 244 -12.08 21.01 -25.29
N ASP A 245 -12.94 19.99 -25.42
CA ASP A 245 -14.32 20.15 -25.90
C ASP A 245 -15.14 21.15 -25.05
N VAL A 246 -15.02 21.09 -23.72
CA VAL A 246 -15.69 22.04 -22.82
C VAL A 246 -15.20 23.47 -23.01
N PHE A 247 -13.90 23.68 -23.26
CA PHE A 247 -13.39 25.01 -23.58
C PHE A 247 -13.94 25.53 -24.91
N VAL A 248 -14.00 24.68 -25.95
CA VAL A 248 -14.59 25.06 -27.24
C VAL A 248 -16.05 25.45 -27.07
N ALA A 249 -16.83 24.67 -26.33
CA ALA A 249 -18.24 24.99 -26.07
C ALA A 249 -18.40 26.33 -25.33
N ARG A 250 -17.52 26.61 -24.35
CA ARG A 250 -17.51 27.89 -23.62
C ARG A 250 -17.08 29.08 -24.49
N TRP A 251 -16.08 28.91 -25.36
CA TRP A 251 -15.59 29.98 -26.23
C TRP A 251 -16.52 30.29 -27.38
N THR A 252 -17.21 29.28 -27.91
CA THR A 252 -18.16 29.44 -29.02
C THR A 252 -19.58 29.78 -28.55
N GLY A 253 -19.92 29.51 -27.29
CA GLY A 253 -21.28 29.62 -26.79
C GLY A 253 -22.24 28.56 -27.35
N SER A 254 -21.71 27.56 -28.08
CA SER A 254 -22.49 26.48 -28.69
C SER A 254 -22.23 25.16 -27.98
N ALA A 255 -23.29 24.39 -27.73
CA ALA A 255 -23.18 23.03 -27.21
C ALA A 255 -22.76 22.00 -28.28
N GLU A 256 -22.85 22.38 -29.56
CA GLU A 256 -22.50 21.55 -30.72
C GLU A 256 -21.61 22.35 -31.70
N PRO A 257 -20.38 22.71 -31.29
CA PRO A 257 -19.47 23.50 -32.13
C PRO A 257 -18.98 22.72 -33.36
N TYR A 258 -19.03 21.38 -33.32
CA TYR A 258 -18.72 20.51 -34.44
C TYR A 258 -20.02 20.12 -35.14
N ARG A 259 -20.25 20.61 -36.37
CA ARG A 259 -21.47 20.29 -37.14
C ARG A 259 -21.66 18.77 -37.33
N THR A 260 -20.56 18.02 -37.46
CA THR A 260 -20.56 16.54 -37.50
C THR A 260 -19.28 15.97 -36.89
N LEU A 261 -19.40 15.19 -35.81
CA LEU A 261 -18.31 14.35 -35.32
C LEU A 261 -18.38 12.99 -36.03
N ALA A 262 -17.33 12.62 -36.77
CA ALA A 262 -17.29 11.34 -37.47
C ALA A 262 -17.44 10.17 -36.47
N PRO A 263 -18.27 9.16 -36.78
CA PRO A 263 -18.45 8.00 -35.91
C PRO A 263 -17.15 7.21 -35.79
N SER A 264 -16.78 6.85 -34.55
CA SER A 264 -15.63 5.98 -34.27
C SER A 264 -16.02 4.50 -34.32
N GLY A 265 -15.16 3.64 -34.88
CA GLY A 265 -15.38 2.18 -34.88
C GLY A 265 -15.41 1.56 -33.46
N ARG A 266 -16.05 0.39 -33.32
CA ARG A 266 -16.27 -0.29 -32.02
C ARG A 266 -14.96 -0.64 -31.29
N PHE A 267 -13.90 -1.04 -32.00
CA PHE A 267 -12.57 -1.32 -31.43
C PHE A 267 -11.81 -0.05 -31.00
N GLN A 268 -11.93 1.03 -31.77
CA GLN A 268 -11.36 2.33 -31.41
C GLN A 268 -12.00 2.92 -30.15
N ARG A 269 -13.20 2.48 -29.76
CA ARG A 269 -13.82 2.90 -28.50
C ARG A 269 -13.03 2.47 -27.27
N TRP A 270 -12.39 1.29 -27.31
CA TRP A 270 -11.69 0.71 -26.16
C TRP A 270 -10.21 1.06 -26.10
N PHE A 271 -9.55 1.16 -27.26
CA PHE A 271 -8.11 1.48 -27.33
C PHE A 271 -7.79 2.83 -27.97
N GLY A 272 -8.78 3.50 -28.55
CA GLY A 272 -8.61 4.81 -29.13
C GLY A 272 -8.28 5.86 -28.07
N LEU A 273 -7.40 6.78 -28.45
CA LEU A 273 -7.03 7.93 -27.64
C LEU A 273 -8.15 8.96 -27.54
N HIS A 274 -9.09 8.95 -28.49
CA HIS A 274 -10.23 9.84 -28.52
C HIS A 274 -11.47 9.20 -27.87
N PRO A 275 -12.22 9.93 -27.03
CA PRO A 275 -13.51 9.50 -26.53
C PRO A 275 -14.53 9.28 -27.66
N ALA A 276 -15.56 8.47 -27.40
CA ALA A 276 -16.67 8.30 -28.33
C ALA A 276 -17.39 9.64 -28.58
N PRO A 277 -17.86 9.93 -29.82
CA PRO A 277 -18.54 11.19 -30.16
C PRO A 277 -19.70 11.56 -29.21
N ALA A 278 -20.51 10.59 -28.80
CA ALA A 278 -21.60 10.82 -27.85
C ALA A 278 -21.12 11.32 -26.48
N ALA A 279 -19.98 10.82 -25.99
CA ALA A 279 -19.39 11.26 -24.72
C ALA A 279 -18.80 12.68 -24.85
N ARG A 280 -18.24 13.03 -26.02
CA ARG A 280 -17.79 14.40 -26.32
C ARG A 280 -18.96 15.39 -26.35
N SER A 281 -20.02 15.05 -27.07
CA SER A 281 -21.27 15.85 -27.10
C SER A 281 -21.88 16.02 -25.70
N ALA A 282 -21.93 14.95 -24.90
CA ALA A 282 -22.43 15.03 -23.53
C ALA A 282 -21.58 15.96 -22.64
N ALA A 283 -20.26 15.91 -22.76
CA ALA A 283 -19.36 16.79 -22.00
C ALA A 283 -19.54 18.27 -22.37
N MET A 284 -19.78 18.58 -23.65
CA MET A 284 -20.06 19.95 -24.10
C MET A 284 -21.43 20.47 -23.63
N ARG A 285 -22.45 19.60 -23.62
CA ARG A 285 -23.80 19.94 -23.16
C ARG A 285 -23.91 20.13 -21.65
N GLU A 286 -23.19 19.32 -20.86
CA GLU A 286 -23.16 19.41 -19.40
C GLU A 286 -21.71 19.49 -18.89
N PRO A 287 -21.05 20.66 -18.99
CA PRO A 287 -19.65 20.83 -18.56
C PRO A 287 -19.38 20.44 -17.11
N ASP A 288 -20.37 20.64 -16.23
CA ASP A 288 -20.26 20.32 -14.80
C ASP A 288 -20.18 18.80 -14.56
N SER A 289 -20.56 17.97 -15.53
CA SER A 289 -20.38 16.52 -15.46
C SER A 289 -18.91 16.11 -15.29
N LEU A 290 -17.95 16.95 -15.70
CA LEU A 290 -16.52 16.73 -15.45
C LEU A 290 -16.12 16.90 -13.98
N LEU A 291 -16.92 17.64 -13.20
CA LEU A 291 -16.70 17.73 -11.76
C LEU A 291 -17.09 16.43 -11.06
N ARG A 292 -18.01 15.63 -11.61
CA ARG A 292 -18.43 14.35 -11.02
C ARG A 292 -17.22 13.40 -10.86
N PRO A 293 -16.93 12.92 -9.64
CA PRO A 293 -15.90 11.90 -9.46
C PRO A 293 -16.33 10.60 -10.16
N GLY A 294 -15.55 10.16 -11.15
CA GLY A 294 -15.82 8.91 -11.87
C GLY A 294 -15.36 7.69 -11.09
N PHE A 295 -16.11 6.59 -11.15
CA PHE A 295 -15.73 5.30 -10.53
C PHE A 295 -14.33 4.85 -10.96
N TRP A 296 -14.08 4.73 -12.28
CA TRP A 296 -12.80 4.26 -12.81
C TRP A 296 -11.63 5.21 -12.56
N GLU A 297 -11.90 6.52 -12.48
CA GLU A 297 -10.90 7.52 -12.13
C GLU A 297 -10.41 7.28 -10.69
N VAL A 298 -11.35 7.16 -9.76
CA VAL A 298 -11.05 6.96 -8.35
C VAL A 298 -10.43 5.60 -8.09
N LEU A 299 -10.90 4.55 -8.77
CA LEU A 299 -10.33 3.20 -8.67
C LEU A 299 -8.85 3.22 -9.08
N GLY A 300 -8.55 3.78 -10.25
CA GLY A 300 -7.18 3.89 -10.74
C GLY A 300 -6.28 4.73 -9.84
N CYS A 301 -6.79 5.83 -9.26
CA CYS A 301 -6.03 6.65 -8.32
C CYS A 301 -5.75 5.90 -7.00
N THR A 302 -6.76 5.25 -6.44
CA THR A 302 -6.60 4.52 -5.17
C THR A 302 -5.64 3.34 -5.35
N LEU A 303 -5.78 2.62 -6.47
CA LEU A 303 -4.89 1.51 -6.81
C LEU A 303 -3.44 1.98 -6.97
N ALA A 304 -3.22 3.10 -7.65
CA ALA A 304 -1.90 3.71 -7.80
C ALA A 304 -1.27 4.09 -6.45
N VAL A 305 -2.04 4.73 -5.57
CA VAL A 305 -1.59 5.08 -4.21
C VAL A 305 -1.27 3.82 -3.41
N GLN A 306 -2.15 2.81 -3.43
CA GLN A 306 -1.97 1.59 -2.65
C GLN A 306 -0.75 0.76 -3.12
N LEU A 307 -0.53 0.66 -4.44
CA LEU A 307 0.64 -0.02 -4.99
C LEU A 307 1.93 0.72 -4.66
N ALA A 308 1.96 2.04 -4.87
CA ALA A 308 3.11 2.86 -4.51
C ALA A 308 3.41 2.78 -3.01
N TRP A 309 2.36 2.71 -2.19
CA TRP A 309 2.46 2.52 -0.75
C TRP A 309 3.12 1.19 -0.36
N TRP A 310 2.65 0.08 -0.93
CA TRP A 310 3.21 -1.24 -0.65
C TRP A 310 4.67 -1.35 -1.08
N HIS A 311 5.03 -0.82 -2.26
CA HIS A 311 6.43 -0.83 -2.68
C HIS A 311 7.31 0.11 -1.85
N LEU A 312 6.80 1.25 -1.40
CA LEU A 312 7.51 2.11 -0.45
C LEU A 312 7.74 1.38 0.87
N ARG A 313 6.71 0.74 1.42
CA ARG A 313 6.81 -0.07 2.65
C ARG A 313 7.80 -1.21 2.48
N ALA A 314 7.75 -1.94 1.37
CA ALA A 314 8.68 -3.03 1.07
C ALA A 314 10.13 -2.54 0.95
N GLY A 315 10.35 -1.43 0.25
CA GLY A 315 11.67 -0.80 0.17
C GLY A 315 12.18 -0.38 1.55
N LEU A 316 11.34 0.27 2.36
CA LEU A 316 11.71 0.68 3.73
C LEU A 316 11.91 -0.50 4.68
N HIS A 317 11.20 -1.61 4.47
CA HIS A 317 11.43 -2.87 5.18
C HIS A 317 12.77 -3.48 4.78
N ALA A 318 13.10 -3.51 3.50
CA ALA A 318 14.41 -3.95 3.00
C ALA A 318 15.57 -3.07 3.50
N LEU A 319 15.30 -1.81 3.83
CA LEU A 319 16.24 -0.89 4.47
C LEU A 319 16.27 -1.01 6.01
N THR A 320 15.59 -2.00 6.60
CA THR A 320 15.45 -2.24 8.05
C THR A 320 14.82 -1.11 8.87
N TRP A 321 14.37 -0.03 8.21
CA TRP A 321 13.75 1.11 8.86
C TRP A 321 12.32 0.79 9.30
N TYR A 322 11.54 0.18 8.39
CA TYR A 322 10.17 -0.23 8.69
C TYR A 322 10.15 -1.53 9.49
N ARG A 323 9.67 -1.47 10.74
CA ARG A 323 9.45 -2.65 11.58
C ARG A 323 8.12 -2.57 12.32
N ALA A 324 7.51 -3.72 12.56
CA ALA A 324 6.22 -3.80 13.24
C ALA A 324 6.31 -3.48 14.75
N ASP A 325 7.50 -3.64 15.34
CA ASP A 325 7.82 -3.42 16.76
C ASP A 325 8.21 -1.97 17.09
N ASN A 326 8.30 -1.07 16.10
CA ASN A 326 8.77 0.30 16.31
C ASN A 326 7.77 1.38 15.79
N GLU A 327 8.07 2.64 16.11
CA GLU A 327 7.26 3.81 15.75
C GLU A 327 7.16 4.07 14.23
N SER A 328 8.05 3.47 13.41
CA SER A 328 8.01 3.63 11.95
C SER A 328 6.70 3.13 11.35
N PHE A 329 6.10 2.11 11.98
CA PHE A 329 4.79 1.60 11.63
C PHE A 329 3.72 2.70 11.66
N LEU A 330 3.74 3.52 12.70
CA LEU A 330 2.79 4.61 12.93
C LEU A 330 3.00 5.76 11.96
N VAL A 331 4.26 6.13 11.74
CA VAL A 331 4.64 7.15 10.76
C VAL A 331 4.15 6.76 9.38
N LEU A 332 4.36 5.50 8.98
CA LEU A 332 3.87 5.00 7.71
C LEU A 332 2.34 5.00 7.66
N ARG A 333 1.67 4.40 8.64
CA ARG A 333 0.19 4.38 8.68
C ARG A 333 -0.40 5.81 8.60
N ALA A 334 0.22 6.79 9.26
CA ALA A 334 -0.17 8.19 9.19
C ALA A 334 0.03 8.78 7.77
N GLY A 335 1.19 8.54 7.15
CA GLY A 335 1.46 8.96 5.78
C GLY A 335 0.44 8.39 4.78
N TRP A 336 0.12 7.10 4.90
CA TRP A 336 -0.92 6.46 4.10
C TRP A 336 -2.29 7.09 4.30
N ALA A 337 -2.69 7.30 5.55
CA ALA A 337 -3.98 7.89 5.89
C ALA A 337 -4.14 9.30 5.29
N VAL A 338 -3.06 10.10 5.28
CA VAL A 338 -3.04 11.42 4.64
C VAL A 338 -3.27 11.30 3.12
N LEU A 339 -2.61 10.36 2.44
CA LEU A 339 -2.79 10.15 1.00
C LEU A 339 -4.23 9.72 0.65
N ILE A 340 -4.79 8.76 1.39
CA ILE A 340 -6.17 8.31 1.21
C ILE A 340 -7.16 9.43 1.54
N THR A 341 -6.88 10.23 2.56
CA THR A 341 -7.71 11.39 2.92
C THR A 341 -7.70 12.46 1.85
N ALA A 342 -6.54 12.75 1.24
CA ALA A 342 -6.46 13.69 0.13
C ALA A 342 -7.36 13.24 -1.04
N LEU A 343 -7.40 11.93 -1.32
CA LEU A 343 -8.26 11.37 -2.36
C LEU A 343 -9.76 11.46 -1.99
N ILE A 344 -10.13 11.06 -0.77
CA ILE A 344 -11.52 11.15 -0.27
C ILE A 344 -11.98 12.59 -0.22
N GLY A 345 -11.14 13.52 0.26
CA GLY A 345 -11.42 14.95 0.26
C GLY A 345 -11.63 15.48 -1.14
N LEU A 346 -10.84 15.05 -2.13
CA LEU A 346 -11.05 15.46 -3.50
C LEU A 346 -12.38 14.95 -4.08
N ILE A 347 -12.75 13.70 -3.80
CA ILE A 347 -14.06 13.13 -4.16
C ILE A 347 -15.18 13.95 -3.50
N ALA A 348 -15.04 14.24 -2.21
CA ALA A 348 -16.04 14.96 -1.42
C ALA A 348 -16.26 16.38 -1.96
N TRP A 349 -15.19 17.15 -2.20
CA TRP A 349 -15.30 18.52 -2.71
C TRP A 349 -15.79 18.57 -4.16
N ARG A 350 -15.32 17.67 -5.02
CA ARG A 350 -15.79 17.58 -6.41
C ARG A 350 -17.26 17.17 -6.48
N GLY A 351 -17.67 16.19 -5.69
CA GLY A 351 -19.06 15.77 -5.60
C GLY A 351 -19.97 16.83 -4.98
N ALA A 352 -19.49 17.57 -3.97
CA ALA A 352 -20.21 18.70 -3.40
C ALA A 352 -20.40 19.83 -4.42
N ALA A 353 -19.37 20.14 -5.22
CA ALA A 353 -19.44 21.12 -6.31
C ALA A 353 -20.39 20.69 -7.45
N PHE A 354 -20.45 19.38 -7.75
CA PHE A 354 -21.39 18.82 -8.72
C PHE A 354 -22.84 18.79 -8.21
N GLY A 355 -23.02 18.74 -6.88
CA GLY A 355 -24.32 18.69 -6.20
C GLY A 355 -24.64 17.33 -5.59
N ALA A 356 -25.44 17.36 -4.52
CA ALA A 356 -25.78 16.18 -3.70
C ALA A 356 -26.82 15.25 -4.35
N ARG A 357 -26.50 14.69 -5.53
CA ARG A 357 -27.33 13.67 -6.20
C ARG A 357 -27.05 12.28 -5.63
N ARG A 358 -28.05 11.39 -5.70
CA ARG A 358 -27.94 10.00 -5.21
C ARG A 358 -26.79 9.28 -5.92
N GLY A 359 -25.91 8.62 -5.16
CA GLY A 359 -24.79 7.83 -5.71
C GLY A 359 -23.53 8.61 -6.10
N VAL A 360 -23.50 9.95 -6.01
CA VAL A 360 -22.32 10.77 -6.35
C VAL A 360 -21.10 10.41 -5.50
N PHE A 361 -21.29 10.03 -4.25
CA PHE A 361 -20.20 9.66 -3.32
C PHE A 361 -20.05 8.15 -3.15
N ALA A 362 -21.15 7.38 -3.24
CA ALA A 362 -21.16 5.95 -2.97
C ALA A 362 -20.32 5.15 -3.99
N LEU A 363 -20.49 5.44 -5.29
CA LEU A 363 -19.73 4.76 -6.34
C LEU A 363 -18.22 5.06 -6.26
N PRO A 364 -17.78 6.33 -6.14
CA PRO A 364 -16.39 6.64 -5.82
C PRO A 364 -15.87 5.97 -4.53
N GLY A 365 -16.66 5.93 -3.46
CA GLY A 365 -16.27 5.25 -2.22
C GLY A 365 -16.06 3.74 -2.42
N LEU A 366 -16.91 3.09 -3.22
CA LEU A 366 -16.72 1.69 -3.62
C LEU A 366 -15.43 1.51 -4.43
N ALA A 367 -15.14 2.45 -5.33
CA ALA A 367 -13.89 2.46 -6.09
C ALA A 367 -12.65 2.63 -5.18
N VAL A 368 -12.74 3.44 -4.11
CA VAL A 368 -11.67 3.51 -3.09
C VAL A 368 -11.51 2.15 -2.42
N GLY A 369 -12.59 1.58 -1.91
CA GLY A 369 -12.59 0.26 -1.29
C GLY A 369 -11.96 -0.84 -2.15
N LEU A 370 -12.45 -1.00 -3.38
CA LEU A 370 -11.91 -1.96 -4.33
C LEU A 370 -10.45 -1.66 -4.70
N GLY A 371 -10.06 -0.39 -4.83
CA GLY A 371 -8.69 -0.01 -5.13
C GLY A 371 -7.72 -0.38 -4.00
N LEU A 372 -8.14 -0.25 -2.74
CA LEU A 372 -7.36 -0.70 -1.58
C LEU A 372 -7.19 -2.23 -1.57
N VAL A 373 -8.29 -2.97 -1.75
CA VAL A 373 -8.28 -4.44 -1.79
C VAL A 373 -7.43 -4.97 -2.95
N LEU A 374 -7.66 -4.45 -4.16
CA LEU A 374 -6.93 -4.89 -5.35
C LEU A 374 -5.46 -4.48 -5.28
N GLY A 375 -5.15 -3.30 -4.75
CA GLY A 375 -3.77 -2.85 -4.59
C GLY A 375 -2.98 -3.73 -3.63
N GLU A 376 -3.62 -4.23 -2.57
CA GLU A 376 -3.03 -5.24 -1.72
C GLU A 376 -2.87 -6.59 -2.43
N ARG A 377 -3.85 -7.04 -3.22
CA ARG A 377 -3.74 -8.32 -3.95
C ARG A 377 -2.70 -8.33 -5.06
N LEU A 378 -2.40 -7.16 -5.61
CA LEU A 378 -1.37 -6.99 -6.62
C LEU A 378 0.03 -6.80 -6.01
N ASP A 379 0.15 -6.65 -4.69
CA ASP A 379 1.43 -6.62 -4.00
C ASP A 379 2.14 -7.98 -4.12
N THR A 380 3.46 -7.95 -4.28
CA THR A 380 4.27 -9.13 -4.59
C THR A 380 4.54 -10.00 -3.38
N TYR A 381 4.54 -9.39 -2.20
CA TYR A 381 4.63 -10.09 -0.92
C TYR A 381 3.31 -10.74 -0.52
N ASN A 382 2.22 -10.42 -1.22
CA ASN A 382 0.92 -11.01 -0.97
C ASN A 382 0.67 -12.20 -1.91
N ILE A 383 1.12 -13.39 -1.50
CA ILE A 383 0.87 -14.67 -2.19
C ILE A 383 -0.32 -15.45 -1.62
N ASP A 384 -0.98 -14.94 -0.57
CA ASP A 384 -2.02 -15.69 0.11
C ASP A 384 -3.25 -15.92 -0.77
N PRO A 385 -3.80 -17.14 -0.80
CA PRO A 385 -5.02 -17.43 -1.53
C PRO A 385 -6.19 -16.59 -1.00
N VAL A 386 -7.19 -16.37 -1.85
CA VAL A 386 -8.43 -15.72 -1.42
C VAL A 386 -9.21 -16.71 -0.57
N THR A 387 -9.15 -16.55 0.76
CA THR A 387 -9.97 -17.28 1.71
C THR A 387 -11.30 -16.56 1.96
N LEU A 388 -12.33 -17.26 2.44
CA LEU A 388 -13.60 -16.64 2.82
C LEU A 388 -13.43 -15.49 3.84
N PRO A 389 -12.64 -15.61 4.92
CA PRO A 389 -12.37 -14.50 5.83
C PRO A 389 -11.76 -13.30 5.12
N SER A 390 -10.77 -13.51 4.24
CA SER A 390 -10.12 -12.43 3.51
C SER A 390 -11.08 -11.73 2.52
N ALA A 391 -12.03 -12.47 1.94
CA ALA A 391 -13.07 -11.92 1.07
C ALA A 391 -14.10 -11.11 1.87
N LEU A 392 -14.52 -11.58 3.05
CA LEU A 392 -15.40 -10.85 3.96
C LEU A 392 -14.74 -9.56 4.45
N ALA A 393 -13.47 -9.62 4.87
CA ALA A 393 -12.71 -8.45 5.29
C ALA A 393 -12.58 -7.42 4.15
N ALA A 394 -12.36 -7.87 2.91
CA ALA A 394 -12.34 -7.01 1.73
C ALA A 394 -13.70 -6.34 1.47
N LEU A 395 -14.81 -7.07 1.63
CA LEU A 395 -16.16 -6.51 1.52
C LEU A 395 -16.45 -5.47 2.61
N VAL A 396 -16.03 -5.75 3.85
CA VAL A 396 -16.14 -4.81 4.96
C VAL A 396 -15.34 -3.55 4.67
N LEU A 397 -14.07 -3.67 4.26
CA LEU A 397 -13.24 -2.52 3.88
C LEU A 397 -13.90 -1.68 2.79
N ALA A 398 -14.44 -2.33 1.76
CA ALA A 398 -15.13 -1.64 0.68
C ALA A 398 -16.40 -0.92 1.15
N GLY A 399 -17.19 -1.57 2.01
CA GLY A 399 -18.35 -0.95 2.66
C GLY A 399 -17.96 0.25 3.51
N THR A 400 -16.89 0.15 4.31
CA THR A 400 -16.38 1.24 5.14
C THR A 400 -15.91 2.42 4.29
N ALA A 401 -15.19 2.16 3.19
CA ALA A 401 -14.76 3.22 2.26
C ALA A 401 -15.95 3.95 1.61
N VAL A 402 -17.02 3.21 1.26
CA VAL A 402 -18.29 3.80 0.79
C VAL A 402 -18.88 4.74 1.83
N LEU A 403 -19.00 4.27 3.07
CA LEU A 403 -19.58 5.06 4.16
C LEU A 403 -18.75 6.31 4.47
N VAL A 404 -17.43 6.20 4.53
CA VAL A 404 -16.53 7.34 4.76
C VAL A 404 -16.62 8.35 3.63
N ALA A 405 -16.67 7.92 2.36
CA ALA A 405 -16.82 8.82 1.22
C ALA A 405 -18.17 9.55 1.21
N ILE A 406 -19.26 8.85 1.55
CA ILE A 406 -20.60 9.47 1.70
C ILE A 406 -20.58 10.50 2.84
N TRP A 407 -20.01 10.14 3.99
CA TRP A 407 -19.90 11.03 5.15
C TRP A 407 -19.08 12.28 4.83
N ALA A 408 -17.89 12.11 4.24
CA ALA A 408 -17.03 13.23 3.87
C ALA A 408 -17.68 14.12 2.80
N GLY A 409 -18.32 13.52 1.80
CA GLY A 409 -19.08 14.22 0.77
C GLY A 409 -20.24 15.04 1.32
N TYR A 410 -21.01 14.45 2.25
CA TYR A 410 -22.08 15.15 2.96
C TYR A 410 -21.53 16.32 3.77
N CYS A 411 -20.46 16.11 4.54
CA CYS A 411 -19.83 17.17 5.31
C CYS A 411 -19.29 18.29 4.41
N ALA A 412 -18.71 17.96 3.24
CA ALA A 412 -18.22 18.95 2.29
C ALA A 412 -19.32 19.87 1.76
N THR A 413 -20.57 19.40 1.62
CA THR A 413 -21.71 20.28 1.27
C THR A 413 -22.11 21.27 2.37
N LEU A 414 -21.68 21.03 3.61
CA LEU A 414 -21.94 21.89 4.76
C LEU A 414 -20.80 22.89 5.03
N VAL A 415 -19.66 22.77 4.33
CA VAL A 415 -18.50 23.64 4.53
C VAL A 415 -18.80 25.06 4.04
N ARG A 416 -18.91 26.00 4.98
CA ARG A 416 -19.13 27.44 4.69
C ARG A 416 -17.92 28.35 4.88
N ALA A 417 -16.84 27.86 5.49
CA ALA A 417 -15.69 28.67 5.90
C ALA A 417 -14.39 27.88 5.74
N ARG A 418 -13.26 28.58 5.65
CA ARG A 418 -11.94 27.95 5.50
C ARG A 418 -11.58 27.02 6.68
N TRP A 419 -11.90 27.41 7.92
CA TRP A 419 -11.63 26.56 9.08
C TRP A 419 -12.48 25.28 9.10
N HIS A 420 -13.73 25.31 8.58
CA HIS A 420 -14.55 24.11 8.40
C HIS A 420 -13.87 23.10 7.48
N ALA A 421 -13.23 23.59 6.40
CA ALA A 421 -12.48 22.74 5.48
C ALA A 421 -11.29 22.05 6.16
N TRP A 422 -10.51 22.80 6.96
CA TRP A 422 -9.40 22.25 7.75
C TRP A 422 -9.88 21.22 8.76
N PHE A 423 -10.95 21.53 9.50
CA PHE A 423 -11.54 20.62 10.49
C PHE A 423 -12.03 19.33 9.84
N LEU A 424 -12.73 19.41 8.70
CA LEU A 424 -13.15 18.24 7.92
C LEU A 424 -11.96 17.43 7.41
N GLY A 425 -10.92 18.08 6.89
CA GLY A 425 -9.71 17.39 6.41
C GLY A 425 -8.98 16.63 7.51
N LEU A 426 -8.75 17.27 8.66
CA LEU A 426 -8.12 16.63 9.82
C LEU A 426 -8.96 15.46 10.34
N SER A 427 -10.28 15.66 10.44
CA SER A 427 -11.19 14.63 10.93
C SER A 427 -11.25 13.44 9.98
N THR A 428 -11.27 13.69 8.67
CA THR A 428 -11.21 12.63 7.65
C THR A 428 -9.90 11.86 7.74
N THR A 429 -8.78 12.52 8.09
CA THR A 429 -7.47 11.88 8.28
C THR A 429 -7.50 10.89 9.43
N VAL A 430 -8.06 11.31 10.58
CA VAL A 430 -8.21 10.45 11.76
C VAL A 430 -9.14 9.27 11.45
N VAL A 431 -10.28 9.54 10.80
CA VAL A 431 -11.25 8.51 10.38
C VAL A 431 -10.63 7.51 9.38
N ALA A 432 -9.87 7.98 8.39
CA ALA A 432 -9.20 7.10 7.43
C ALA A 432 -8.10 6.27 8.09
N PHE A 433 -7.28 6.89 8.96
CA PHE A 433 -6.22 6.22 9.71
C PHE A 433 -6.75 5.02 10.50
N THR A 434 -7.90 5.17 11.16
CA THR A 434 -8.45 4.11 12.00
C THR A 434 -9.35 3.16 11.22
N LEU A 435 -10.36 3.67 10.49
CA LEU A 435 -11.43 2.86 9.92
C LEU A 435 -11.05 2.23 8.57
N LEU A 436 -10.03 2.75 7.88
CA LEU A 436 -9.50 2.12 6.67
C LEU A 436 -8.12 1.51 6.91
N GLY A 437 -7.31 2.11 7.81
CA GLY A 437 -5.94 1.66 8.08
C GLY A 437 -5.80 0.40 8.93
N TRP A 438 -6.90 -0.17 9.46
CA TRP A 438 -6.87 -1.42 10.24
C TRP A 438 -6.71 -2.67 9.35
N PHE A 439 -7.07 -2.58 8.06
CA PHE A 439 -7.12 -3.75 7.18
C PHE A 439 -5.77 -4.47 7.02
N PRO A 440 -4.64 -3.75 6.81
CA PRO A 440 -3.33 -4.40 6.80
C PRO A 440 -3.02 -5.12 8.12
N GLU A 441 -3.42 -4.56 9.28
CA GLU A 441 -3.16 -5.15 10.61
C GLU A 441 -3.97 -6.42 10.85
N ALA A 442 -5.24 -6.42 10.46
CA ALA A 442 -6.13 -7.57 10.61
C ALA A 442 -5.58 -8.82 9.94
N ARG A 443 -4.85 -8.65 8.84
CA ARG A 443 -4.22 -9.75 8.13
C ARG A 443 -3.04 -10.32 8.90
N TYR A 444 -2.07 -9.48 9.29
CA TYR A 444 -0.90 -9.93 10.05
C TYR A 444 -1.34 -10.69 11.30
N ALA A 445 -2.36 -10.16 11.95
CA ALA A 445 -2.82 -10.74 13.16
C ALA A 445 -3.79 -11.91 12.96
N TYR A 446 -4.41 -12.07 11.78
CA TYR A 446 -5.07 -13.31 11.38
C TYR A 446 -4.05 -14.44 11.16
N SER A 447 -2.90 -14.19 10.52
CA SER A 447 -1.84 -15.20 10.42
C SER A 447 -1.32 -15.60 11.80
N THR A 448 -0.97 -14.64 12.66
CA THR A 448 -0.53 -14.92 14.03
C THR A 448 -1.58 -15.69 14.83
N LEU A 449 -2.85 -15.27 14.79
CA LEU A 449 -3.92 -15.95 15.51
C LEU A 449 -4.16 -17.37 14.98
N ARG A 450 -4.15 -17.56 13.66
CA ARG A 450 -4.34 -18.87 13.03
C ARG A 450 -3.24 -19.84 13.43
N ASP A 451 -2.00 -19.36 13.42
CA ASP A 451 -0.82 -20.21 13.58
C ASP A 451 -0.51 -20.48 15.07
N ASP A 452 -0.77 -19.51 15.96
CA ASP A 452 -0.42 -19.63 17.39
C ASP A 452 -1.60 -20.02 18.30
N ILE A 453 -2.83 -19.58 17.97
CA ILE A 453 -4.00 -19.66 18.88
C ILE A 453 -5.10 -20.59 18.33
N GLY A 454 -5.16 -20.75 17.01
CA GLY A 454 -6.12 -21.61 16.29
C GLY A 454 -6.28 -23.04 16.85
N PRO A 455 -5.24 -23.70 17.40
CA PRO A 455 -5.39 -25.03 18.00
C PRO A 455 -6.16 -25.07 19.33
N ALA A 456 -6.28 -23.95 20.05
CA ALA A 456 -6.73 -23.93 21.46
C ALA A 456 -8.16 -23.41 21.69
N LEU A 457 -8.80 -22.80 20.69
CA LEU A 457 -10.13 -22.18 20.83
C LEU A 457 -11.10 -22.66 19.74
N HIS A 458 -12.39 -22.77 20.08
CA HIS A 458 -13.45 -23.01 19.10
C HIS A 458 -13.47 -21.86 18.05
N GLN A 459 -12.93 -22.16 16.87
CA GLN A 459 -12.60 -21.23 15.77
C GLN A 459 -13.71 -20.24 15.40
N SER A 460 -14.97 -20.67 15.41
CA SER A 460 -16.06 -19.90 14.79
C SER A 460 -16.46 -18.60 15.52
N VAL A 461 -16.31 -18.52 16.84
CA VAL A 461 -16.73 -17.33 17.62
C VAL A 461 -15.59 -16.30 17.73
N VAL A 462 -14.34 -16.78 17.82
CA VAL A 462 -13.16 -15.92 17.91
C VAL A 462 -12.87 -15.24 16.56
N ASP A 463 -13.00 -15.99 15.46
CA ASP A 463 -12.65 -15.51 14.10
C ASP A 463 -13.55 -14.36 13.60
N VAL A 464 -14.84 -14.37 13.97
CA VAL A 464 -15.83 -13.42 13.42
C VAL A 464 -15.93 -12.15 14.26
N VAL A 465 -15.78 -12.25 15.58
CA VAL A 465 -16.05 -11.13 16.52
C VAL A 465 -14.78 -10.58 17.17
N LEU A 466 -13.74 -11.39 17.38
CA LEU A 466 -12.57 -10.98 18.16
C LEU A 466 -11.43 -10.41 17.29
N VAL A 467 -11.21 -10.97 16.09
CA VAL A 467 -10.01 -10.68 15.27
C VAL A 467 -9.94 -9.23 14.79
N PRO A 468 -10.97 -8.63 14.16
CA PRO A 468 -10.85 -7.25 13.69
C PRO A 468 -10.73 -6.23 14.83
N PHE A 469 -11.16 -6.60 16.05
CA PHE A 469 -11.38 -5.68 17.16
C PHE A 469 -10.25 -5.74 18.21
N LEU A 470 -9.69 -6.91 18.48
CA LEU A 470 -8.53 -7.04 19.38
C LEU A 470 -7.24 -6.48 18.76
N LEU A 471 -7.19 -6.39 17.43
CA LEU A 471 -5.97 -6.16 16.65
C LEU A 471 -5.82 -4.72 16.19
N ASN A 472 -6.82 -3.87 16.45
CA ASN A 472 -6.65 -2.43 16.30
C ASN A 472 -5.81 -1.89 17.46
N SER A 473 -4.51 -1.72 17.16
CA SER A 473 -3.47 -1.23 18.05
C SER A 473 -3.78 0.16 18.66
N HIS A 474 -4.64 0.97 18.01
CA HIS A 474 -4.96 2.35 18.44
C HIS A 474 -6.41 2.53 18.89
N ARG A 475 -6.69 2.02 20.08
CA ARG A 475 -8.03 2.08 20.69
C ARG A 475 -8.56 3.51 20.82
N VAL A 476 -7.74 4.41 21.38
CA VAL A 476 -8.11 5.83 21.59
C VAL A 476 -8.47 6.50 20.28
N LEU A 477 -7.62 6.37 19.24
CA LEU A 477 -7.90 6.98 17.94
C LEU A 477 -9.18 6.44 17.33
N THR A 478 -9.48 5.15 17.51
CA THR A 478 -10.71 4.54 16.98
C THR A 478 -11.96 5.14 17.62
N VAL A 479 -11.95 5.32 18.95
CA VAL A 479 -13.03 6.02 19.66
C VAL A 479 -13.14 7.46 19.15
N VAL A 480 -12.03 8.18 19.03
CA VAL A 480 -12.01 9.54 18.48
C VAL A 480 -12.63 9.57 17.07
N SER A 481 -12.25 8.66 16.18
CA SER A 481 -12.80 8.57 14.83
C SER A 481 -14.30 8.30 14.81
N LEU A 482 -14.79 7.38 15.63
CA LEU A 482 -16.22 7.09 15.73
C LEU A 482 -16.99 8.30 16.30
N ALA A 483 -16.39 9.06 17.22
CA ALA A 483 -16.95 10.33 17.69
C ALA A 483 -17.02 11.39 16.57
N LEU A 484 -15.95 11.52 15.79
CA LEU A 484 -15.86 12.48 14.69
C LEU A 484 -16.93 12.25 13.62
N VAL A 485 -17.36 11.01 13.38
CA VAL A 485 -18.39 10.68 12.39
C VAL A 485 -19.70 11.44 12.63
N TRP A 486 -20.13 11.61 13.88
CA TRP A 486 -21.34 12.38 14.20
C TRP A 486 -21.04 13.82 14.64
N LEU A 487 -19.90 14.07 15.28
CA LEU A 487 -19.55 15.42 15.75
C LEU A 487 -19.30 16.40 14.61
N VAL A 488 -18.57 15.98 13.58
CA VAL A 488 -18.21 16.85 12.45
C VAL A 488 -19.46 17.43 11.77
N PRO A 489 -20.44 16.63 11.32
CA PRO A 489 -21.61 17.19 10.67
C PRO A 489 -22.46 18.05 11.63
N LEU A 490 -22.51 17.78 12.94
CA LEU A 490 -23.18 18.68 13.90
C LEU A 490 -22.50 20.06 13.97
N VAL A 491 -21.18 20.07 14.11
CA VAL A 491 -20.39 21.32 14.15
C VAL A 491 -20.58 22.12 12.86
N LEU A 492 -20.59 21.44 11.71
CA LEU A 492 -20.78 22.08 10.41
C LEU A 492 -22.21 22.60 10.19
N ARG A 493 -23.24 21.90 10.69
CA ARG A 493 -24.63 22.37 10.65
C ARG A 493 -24.91 23.54 11.59
N ARG A 494 -24.13 23.65 12.68
CA ARG A 494 -24.37 24.59 13.80
C ARG A 494 -25.72 24.40 14.49
N GLU A 495 -26.23 23.17 14.50
CA GLU A 495 -27.51 22.80 15.13
C GLU A 495 -27.27 21.93 16.37
N PHE A 496 -27.97 22.23 17.47
CA PHE A 496 -27.88 21.46 18.70
C PHE A 496 -29.13 20.58 18.89
N PRO A 497 -29.03 19.24 18.79
CA PRO A 497 -30.17 18.36 18.93
C PRO A 497 -30.49 18.12 20.41
N LYS A 498 -31.17 19.07 21.07
CA LYS A 498 -31.54 18.98 22.49
C LYS A 498 -32.28 17.68 22.84
N ALA A 499 -33.19 17.26 21.96
CA ALA A 499 -33.95 16.02 22.12
C ALA A 499 -33.04 14.77 22.12
N ALA A 500 -32.01 14.74 21.27
CA ALA A 500 -31.05 13.64 21.24
C ALA A 500 -30.23 13.57 22.54
N LEU A 501 -29.82 14.71 23.09
CA LEU A 501 -29.11 14.73 24.38
C LEU A 501 -29.98 14.17 25.51
N ALA A 502 -31.24 14.60 25.60
CA ALA A 502 -32.18 14.11 26.61
C ALA A 502 -32.45 12.61 26.47
N THR A 503 -32.69 12.13 25.25
CA THR A 503 -32.89 10.69 24.99
C THR A 503 -31.63 9.87 25.28
N GLY A 504 -30.45 10.38 24.93
CA GLY A 504 -29.17 9.75 25.25
C GLY A 504 -28.92 9.65 26.75
N ALA A 505 -29.24 10.70 27.52
CA ALA A 505 -29.15 10.69 28.98
C ALA A 505 -30.11 9.65 29.61
N ALA A 506 -31.36 9.59 29.15
CA ALA A 506 -32.31 8.58 29.61
C ALA A 506 -31.85 7.15 29.31
N GLY A 507 -31.35 6.91 28.09
CA GLY A 507 -30.77 5.62 27.72
C GLY A 507 -29.51 5.27 28.53
N SER A 508 -28.72 6.27 28.92
CA SER A 508 -27.53 6.10 29.77
C SER A 508 -27.89 5.64 31.19
N VAL A 509 -29.02 6.10 31.74
CA VAL A 509 -29.55 5.59 33.02
C VAL A 509 -30.01 4.14 32.87
N LEU A 510 -30.74 3.83 31.79
CA LEU A 510 -31.23 2.47 31.54
C LEU A 510 -30.10 1.44 31.37
N VAL A 511 -29.03 1.80 30.64
CA VAL A 511 -27.88 0.91 30.47
C VAL A 511 -27.13 0.70 31.78
N THR A 512 -27.00 1.75 32.60
CA THR A 512 -26.37 1.65 33.92
C THR A 512 -27.11 0.63 34.76
N PHE A 513 -28.44 0.74 34.83
CA PHE A 513 -29.28 -0.22 35.56
C PHE A 513 -29.13 -1.65 35.02
N ALA A 514 -29.17 -1.83 33.69
CA ALA A 514 -29.04 -3.15 33.06
C ALA A 514 -27.69 -3.82 33.34
N VAL A 515 -26.57 -3.08 33.26
CA VAL A 515 -25.24 -3.61 33.54
C VAL A 515 -25.09 -3.95 35.03
N THR A 516 -25.56 -3.07 35.93
CA THR A 516 -25.47 -3.33 37.38
C THR A 516 -26.29 -4.53 37.83
N LEU A 517 -27.45 -4.78 37.22
CA LEU A 517 -28.29 -5.95 37.53
C LEU A 517 -27.64 -7.28 37.15
N LEU A 518 -26.81 -7.29 36.11
CA LEU A 518 -26.13 -8.52 35.67
C LEU A 518 -24.97 -8.92 36.59
N GLY A 519 -24.44 -7.98 37.38
CA GLY A 519 -23.37 -8.20 38.36
C GLY A 519 -22.04 -8.71 37.79
N SER A 520 -21.04 -8.82 38.65
CA SER A 520 -19.80 -9.56 38.39
C SER A 520 -20.05 -11.04 38.71
N GLY A 521 -20.23 -11.87 37.68
CA GLY A 521 -20.38 -13.31 37.85
C GLY A 521 -19.08 -13.98 38.34
N THR A 522 -19.12 -15.29 38.61
CA THR A 522 -17.92 -16.07 39.01
C THR A 522 -16.85 -16.15 37.92
N ASP A 523 -17.23 -15.96 36.65
CA ASP A 523 -16.33 -15.85 35.51
C ASP A 523 -16.37 -14.41 34.95
N PRO A 524 -15.31 -13.60 35.13
CA PRO A 524 -15.24 -12.22 34.67
C PRO A 524 -15.44 -12.08 33.16
N LEU A 525 -14.97 -13.04 32.36
CA LEU A 525 -15.07 -13.00 30.90
C LEU A 525 -16.53 -13.16 30.47
N ILE A 526 -17.22 -14.18 30.99
CA ILE A 526 -18.63 -14.46 30.69
C ILE A 526 -19.52 -13.30 31.17
N SER A 527 -19.23 -12.75 32.35
CA SER A 527 -19.94 -11.60 32.90
C SER A 527 -19.80 -10.37 31.99
N SER A 528 -18.57 -10.03 31.56
CA SER A 528 -18.33 -8.92 30.64
C SER A 528 -19.07 -9.09 29.31
N VAL A 529 -19.09 -10.31 28.74
CA VAL A 529 -19.83 -10.59 27.50
C VAL A 529 -21.32 -10.31 27.67
N ARG A 530 -21.94 -10.80 28.75
CA ARG A 530 -23.36 -10.57 29.04
C ARG A 530 -23.68 -9.08 29.20
N GLN A 531 -22.83 -8.35 29.92
CA GLN A 531 -23.00 -6.92 30.11
C GLN A 531 -22.90 -6.16 28.79
N VAL A 532 -21.90 -6.46 27.94
CA VAL A 532 -21.78 -5.88 26.59
C VAL A 532 -23.03 -6.14 25.76
N VAL A 533 -23.54 -7.37 25.75
CA VAL A 533 -24.78 -7.73 25.04
C VAL A 533 -25.97 -6.91 25.55
N ALA A 534 -26.09 -6.74 26.87
CA ALA A 534 -27.16 -5.91 27.45
C ALA A 534 -27.07 -4.45 27.01
N VAL A 535 -25.87 -3.86 26.97
CA VAL A 535 -25.68 -2.51 26.44
C VAL A 535 -26.11 -2.42 24.98
N VAL A 536 -25.71 -3.39 24.15
CA VAL A 536 -26.08 -3.42 22.73
C VAL A 536 -27.60 -3.47 22.58
N ILE A 537 -28.29 -4.32 23.35
CA ILE A 537 -29.76 -4.41 23.32
C ILE A 537 -30.40 -3.06 23.69
N VAL A 538 -29.94 -2.43 24.78
CA VAL A 538 -30.44 -1.11 25.21
C VAL A 538 -30.21 -0.05 24.13
N GLN A 539 -29.01 -0.01 23.53
CA GLN A 539 -28.71 0.88 22.42
C GLN A 539 -29.68 0.66 21.25
N PHE A 540 -29.87 -0.59 20.81
CA PHE A 540 -30.79 -0.90 19.71
C PHE A 540 -32.21 -0.44 20.00
N VAL A 541 -32.75 -0.76 21.17
CA VAL A 541 -34.13 -0.40 21.55
C VAL A 541 -34.30 1.11 21.62
N VAL A 542 -33.43 1.82 22.35
CA VAL A 542 -33.56 3.27 22.56
C VAL A 542 -33.33 4.02 21.25
N VAL A 543 -32.31 3.66 20.47
CA VAL A 543 -31.99 4.33 19.21
C VAL A 543 -33.06 4.07 18.15
N PHE A 544 -33.60 2.85 18.06
CA PHE A 544 -34.70 2.52 17.14
C PHE A 544 -35.99 3.27 17.49
N ALA A 545 -36.29 3.44 18.78
CA ALA A 545 -37.39 4.29 19.20
C ALA A 545 -37.11 5.75 18.81
N ALA A 546 -35.93 6.25 19.18
CA ALA A 546 -35.52 7.63 18.96
C ALA A 546 -35.46 8.04 17.49
N SER A 547 -35.06 7.12 16.59
CA SER A 547 -35.00 7.39 15.15
C SER A 547 -36.36 7.71 14.54
N ARG A 548 -37.48 7.46 15.23
CA ARG A 548 -38.81 7.89 14.77
C ARG A 548 -39.02 9.41 14.82
N TRP A 549 -38.29 10.13 15.68
CA TRP A 549 -38.43 11.58 15.87
C TRP A 549 -37.11 12.35 15.81
N LEU A 550 -35.96 11.68 15.89
CA LEU A 550 -34.64 12.28 15.68
C LEU A 550 -34.18 12.06 14.24
N ASP A 551 -33.38 13.00 13.75
CA ASP A 551 -32.65 12.79 12.51
C ASP A 551 -31.50 11.78 12.71
N ARG A 552 -30.84 11.41 11.61
CA ARG A 552 -29.78 10.39 11.63
C ARG A 552 -28.62 10.75 12.55
N ILE A 553 -28.31 12.04 12.66
CA ILE A 553 -27.20 12.52 13.47
C ILE A 553 -27.58 12.50 14.96
N GLY A 554 -28.80 12.91 15.29
CA GLY A 554 -29.34 12.78 16.64
C GLY A 554 -29.39 11.34 17.13
N ALA A 555 -29.81 10.39 16.27
CA ALA A 555 -29.81 8.97 16.61
C ALA A 555 -28.39 8.42 16.90
N LEU A 556 -27.39 8.83 16.11
CA LEU A 556 -25.98 8.47 16.36
C LEU A 556 -25.46 9.04 17.69
N LEU A 557 -25.82 10.29 18.02
CA LEU A 557 -25.46 10.91 19.29
C LEU A 557 -26.08 10.16 20.48
N VAL A 558 -27.37 9.77 20.39
CA VAL A 558 -28.03 8.95 21.42
C VAL A 558 -27.28 7.63 21.62
N ALA A 559 -26.98 6.92 20.52
CA ALA A 559 -26.28 5.64 20.57
C ALA A 559 -24.89 5.76 21.23
N TRP A 560 -24.18 6.83 20.88
CA TRP A 560 -22.86 7.15 21.42
C TRP A 560 -22.89 7.38 22.93
N LEU A 561 -23.82 8.22 23.41
CA LEU A 561 -23.97 8.52 24.83
C LEU A 561 -24.25 7.26 25.66
N ILE A 562 -25.18 6.42 25.20
CA ILE A 562 -25.49 5.14 25.85
C ILE A 562 -24.27 4.22 25.86
N GLY A 563 -23.53 4.16 24.75
CA GLY A 563 -22.32 3.33 24.64
C GLY A 563 -21.21 3.77 25.59
N LEU A 564 -20.99 5.08 25.73
CA LEU A 564 -20.04 5.63 26.70
C LEU A 564 -20.44 5.32 28.15
N ALA A 565 -21.71 5.52 28.49
CA ALA A 565 -22.21 5.19 29.83
C ALA A 565 -22.06 3.69 30.13
N GLY A 566 -22.50 2.82 29.22
CA GLY A 566 -22.35 1.37 29.36
C GLY A 566 -20.89 0.94 29.50
N THR A 567 -19.98 1.54 28.73
CA THR A 567 -18.53 1.32 28.85
C THR A 567 -18.02 1.66 30.26
N GLY A 568 -18.38 2.84 30.76
CA GLY A 568 -17.95 3.30 32.09
C GLY A 568 -18.46 2.39 33.20
N VAL A 569 -19.71 1.92 33.10
CA VAL A 569 -20.32 1.05 34.12
C VAL A 569 -19.71 -0.35 34.09
N ILE A 570 -19.53 -0.97 32.91
CA ILE A 570 -18.85 -2.28 32.76
C ILE A 570 -17.47 -2.22 33.42
N TRP A 571 -16.72 -1.15 33.14
CA TRP A 571 -15.41 -0.97 33.74
C TRP A 571 -15.46 -0.86 35.26
N LEU A 572 -16.34 0.00 35.79
CA LEU A 572 -16.52 0.15 37.25
C LEU A 572 -16.89 -1.16 37.92
N THR A 573 -17.70 -2.01 37.28
CA THR A 573 -18.09 -3.33 37.83
C THR A 573 -16.97 -4.37 37.83
N HIS A 574 -15.94 -4.17 37.01
CA HIS A 574 -14.81 -5.08 36.83
C HIS A 574 -13.48 -4.52 37.40
N LEU A 575 -13.55 -3.35 38.05
CA LEU A 575 -12.40 -2.70 38.66
C LEU A 575 -12.11 -3.33 40.03
N GLN A 576 -11.03 -4.08 40.14
CA GLN A 576 -10.52 -4.65 41.39
C GLN A 576 -9.24 -3.92 41.77
N GLY A 577 -9.36 -2.88 42.60
CA GLY A 577 -8.24 -1.97 42.89
C GLY A 577 -7.86 -1.12 41.68
N THR A 578 -6.64 -1.29 41.16
CA THR A 578 -6.16 -0.60 39.94
C THR A 578 -6.23 -1.46 38.68
N GLU A 579 -6.61 -2.73 38.80
CA GLU A 579 -6.63 -3.69 37.69
C GLU A 579 -8.06 -4.02 37.28
N VAL A 580 -8.23 -4.37 36.00
CA VAL A 580 -9.50 -4.80 35.42
C VAL A 580 -9.41 -6.31 35.22
N ASP A 581 -10.27 -7.05 35.90
CA ASP A 581 -10.23 -8.52 35.98
C ASP A 581 -10.61 -9.26 34.67
N SER A 582 -11.00 -8.51 33.63
CA SER A 582 -11.43 -9.05 32.33
C SER A 582 -10.86 -8.25 31.15
N VAL A 583 -10.28 -8.96 30.18
CA VAL A 583 -9.77 -8.37 28.92
C VAL A 583 -10.89 -7.70 28.13
N ILE A 584 -12.13 -8.22 28.21
CA ILE A 584 -13.29 -7.65 27.54
C ILE A 584 -13.75 -6.38 28.27
N ALA A 585 -13.76 -6.36 29.61
CA ALA A 585 -14.06 -5.17 30.40
C ALA A 585 -12.99 -4.07 30.30
N ALA A 586 -11.77 -4.43 29.91
CA ALA A 586 -10.71 -3.47 29.58
C ALA A 586 -10.90 -2.83 28.19
N ARG A 587 -11.81 -3.34 27.36
CA ARG A 587 -12.02 -2.91 25.95
C ARG A 587 -13.49 -2.63 25.51
N PRO A 588 -14.47 -2.29 26.37
CA PRO A 588 -15.87 -2.16 25.95
C PRO A 588 -16.09 -0.98 24.99
N HIS A 589 -15.24 0.05 25.04
CA HIS A 589 -15.31 1.23 24.18
C HIS A 589 -15.05 0.95 22.69
N GLN A 590 -14.50 -0.21 22.33
CA GLN A 590 -14.35 -0.62 20.92
C GLN A 590 -15.63 -1.25 20.37
N VAL A 591 -16.43 -1.86 21.25
CA VAL A 591 -17.58 -2.68 20.89
C VAL A 591 -18.85 -1.84 20.85
N LEU A 592 -19.10 -1.08 21.92
CA LEU A 592 -20.38 -0.40 22.12
C LEU A 592 -20.64 0.75 21.13
N PRO A 593 -19.65 1.57 20.72
CA PRO A 593 -19.90 2.61 19.72
C PRO A 593 -20.17 2.07 18.31
N LEU A 594 -19.58 0.93 17.94
CA LEU A 594 -19.84 0.28 16.67
C LEU A 594 -21.29 -0.22 16.60
N PHE A 595 -21.71 -1.01 17.59
CA PHE A 595 -23.08 -1.53 17.64
C PHE A 595 -24.10 -0.40 17.76
N GLY A 596 -23.79 0.65 18.52
CA GLY A 596 -24.59 1.87 18.53
C GLY A 596 -24.72 2.53 17.14
N THR A 597 -23.64 2.55 16.35
CA THR A 597 -23.67 3.06 14.97
C THR A 597 -24.55 2.19 14.07
N LEU A 598 -24.43 0.86 14.18
CA LEU A 598 -25.28 -0.09 13.44
C LEU A 598 -26.77 0.06 13.81
N ALA A 599 -27.07 0.21 15.10
CA ALA A 599 -28.42 0.49 15.60
C ALA A 599 -29.00 1.78 15.00
N ALA A 600 -28.20 2.86 14.96
CA ALA A 600 -28.62 4.13 14.37
C ALA A 600 -28.88 4.01 12.86
N LEU A 601 -28.03 3.27 12.14
CA LEU A 601 -28.23 3.01 10.72
C LEU A 601 -29.50 2.20 10.47
N ALA A 602 -29.73 1.12 11.23
CA ALA A 602 -30.92 0.28 11.11
C ALA A 602 -32.21 1.08 11.41
N GLY A 603 -32.24 1.84 12.51
CA GLY A 603 -33.38 2.70 12.85
C GLY A 603 -33.65 3.77 11.78
N SER A 604 -32.60 4.29 11.14
CA SER A 604 -32.73 5.32 10.10
C SER A 604 -33.36 4.84 8.78
N LEU A 605 -33.36 3.54 8.51
CA LEU A 605 -34.04 2.96 7.34
C LEU A 605 -35.55 2.99 7.49
N TYR A 606 -36.05 3.09 8.73
CA TYR A 606 -37.48 3.01 9.06
C TYR A 606 -38.13 4.38 9.33
N ALA A 607 -37.33 5.45 9.44
CA ALA A 607 -37.79 6.76 9.88
C ALA A 607 -38.39 7.62 8.73
N VAL A 608 -39.59 8.17 8.96
CA VAL A 608 -40.26 9.14 8.08
C VAL A 608 -39.82 10.57 8.44
N ARG A 609 -39.37 11.36 7.45
CA ARG A 609 -38.82 12.73 7.66
C ARG A 609 -39.88 13.70 8.19
N ARG A 610 -39.59 14.41 9.30
CA ARG A 610 -40.27 15.66 9.72
C ARG A 610 -39.24 16.73 10.15
N GLY A 611 -39.68 17.99 10.05
CA GLY A 611 -38.87 19.21 9.83
C GLY A 611 -37.97 19.75 10.95
N GLU A 612 -37.26 20.82 10.59
CA GLU A 612 -36.07 21.38 11.25
C GLU A 612 -36.36 22.41 12.37
N HIS A 613 -35.56 22.38 13.44
CA HIS A 613 -35.47 23.44 14.47
C HIS A 613 -34.00 23.78 14.76
N GLN A 614 -33.68 25.07 14.88
CA GLN A 614 -32.32 25.61 15.09
C GLN A 614 -31.97 25.82 16.58
N GLY A 615 -30.71 25.54 16.97
CA GLY A 615 -30.17 25.77 18.31
C GLY A 615 -28.65 25.97 18.29
N ARG A 616 -28.06 26.61 19.33
CA ARG A 616 -26.64 27.06 19.37
C ARG A 616 -25.62 25.94 19.68
N PRO A 617 -24.42 25.91 19.05
CA PRO A 617 -23.53 24.73 19.00
C PRO A 617 -22.50 24.51 20.15
N TRP A 618 -22.28 25.45 21.07
CA TRP A 618 -21.15 25.38 22.02
C TRP A 618 -21.17 24.18 22.99
N ALA A 619 -22.35 23.72 23.39
CA ALA A 619 -22.48 22.58 24.30
C ALA A 619 -22.02 21.23 23.69
N LEU A 620 -21.99 21.09 22.36
CA LEU A 620 -21.51 19.88 21.68
C LEU A 620 -19.99 19.75 21.71
N ILE A 621 -19.28 20.88 21.65
CA ILE A 621 -17.82 20.90 21.74
C ILE A 621 -17.39 20.41 23.13
N GLY A 622 -18.07 20.86 24.20
CA GLY A 622 -17.83 20.38 25.55
C GLY A 622 -18.06 18.87 25.69
N LEU A 623 -19.18 18.36 25.17
CA LEU A 623 -19.50 16.92 25.22
C LEU A 623 -18.48 16.06 24.47
N ALA A 624 -18.01 16.52 23.30
CA ALA A 624 -16.98 15.84 22.53
C ALA A 624 -15.63 15.83 23.26
N VAL A 625 -15.22 16.96 23.84
CA VAL A 625 -13.99 17.06 24.62
C VAL A 625 -14.05 16.11 25.83
N VAL A 626 -15.17 16.05 26.55
CA VAL A 626 -15.37 15.11 27.65
C VAL A 626 -15.34 13.65 27.15
N SER A 627 -15.99 13.34 26.02
CA SER A 627 -15.97 11.99 25.44
C SER A 627 -14.55 11.55 25.07
N VAL A 628 -13.76 12.44 24.47
CA VAL A 628 -12.36 12.17 24.13
C VAL A 628 -11.50 12.07 25.37
N ALA A 629 -11.68 12.95 26.36
CA ALA A 629 -10.94 12.93 27.62
C ALA A 629 -11.21 11.64 28.42
N VAL A 630 -12.46 11.19 28.50
CA VAL A 630 -12.83 9.91 29.13
C VAL A 630 -12.20 8.73 28.39
N ALA A 631 -12.16 8.78 27.05
CA ALA A 631 -11.52 7.74 26.24
C ALA A 631 -9.98 7.75 26.32
N SER A 632 -9.35 8.91 26.52
CA SER A 632 -7.89 9.09 26.52
C SER A 632 -7.24 9.00 27.91
N TRP A 633 -7.97 9.36 28.98
CA TRP A 633 -7.53 9.22 30.38
C TRP A 633 -7.52 7.75 30.84
N TRP A 634 -8.13 6.85 30.07
CA TRP A 634 -8.22 5.44 30.40
C TRP A 634 -6.83 4.81 30.61
N PRO A 635 -6.54 4.20 31.79
CA PRO A 635 -5.24 3.63 32.06
C PRO A 635 -4.86 2.62 30.98
N LYS A 636 -3.66 2.75 30.41
CA LYS A 636 -3.04 1.64 29.66
C LYS A 636 -2.98 0.50 30.66
N ALA A 637 -3.62 -0.64 30.40
CA ALA A 637 -3.45 -1.82 31.24
C ALA A 637 -2.04 -2.37 30.96
N PRO A 638 -1.01 -2.05 31.77
CA PRO A 638 0.35 -2.50 31.51
C PRO A 638 0.51 -3.97 31.97
N ASN A 639 -0.48 -4.47 32.72
CA ASN A 639 -0.47 -5.75 33.43
C ASN A 639 -1.67 -6.65 33.06
N ALA A 640 -2.48 -6.29 32.05
CA ALA A 640 -3.42 -7.28 31.54
C ALA A 640 -2.57 -8.42 31.00
N ALA A 641 -2.49 -9.51 31.77
CA ALA A 641 -1.71 -10.68 31.43
C ALA A 641 -1.95 -10.97 29.95
N PRO A 642 -0.88 -11.09 29.12
CA PRO A 642 -1.08 -11.51 27.74
C PRO A 642 -2.01 -12.72 27.77
N LEU A 643 -2.86 -12.87 26.74
CA LEU A 643 -3.72 -14.04 26.54
C LEU A 643 -2.91 -15.33 26.33
N LEU A 644 -1.72 -15.43 26.93
CA LEU A 644 -1.07 -16.68 27.23
C LEU A 644 -2.04 -17.45 28.13
N PRO A 645 -2.35 -18.71 27.80
CA PRO A 645 -3.04 -19.58 28.74
C PRO A 645 -2.29 -19.51 30.08
N PRO A 646 -3.01 -19.53 31.22
CA PRO A 646 -2.37 -19.54 32.53
C PRO A 646 -1.29 -20.61 32.50
N ALA A 647 -0.06 -20.23 32.88
CA ALA A 647 1.04 -21.18 32.98
C ALA A 647 0.48 -22.39 33.71
N ALA A 648 0.48 -23.54 33.02
CA ALA A 648 -0.20 -24.74 33.51
C ALA A 648 0.15 -24.86 34.99
N ALA A 649 -0.89 -24.82 35.84
CA ALA A 649 -0.69 -24.89 37.29
C ALA A 649 0.32 -26.01 37.53
N PRO A 650 1.32 -25.84 38.41
CA PRO A 650 2.33 -26.86 38.65
C PRO A 650 1.64 -28.11 39.22
N THR A 651 1.08 -28.93 38.34
CA THR A 651 0.50 -30.21 38.63
C THR A 651 1.69 -31.11 38.87
N SER A 652 2.01 -31.21 40.16
CA SER A 652 2.73 -32.29 40.80
C SER A 652 3.04 -33.47 39.87
N THR A 653 4.33 -33.56 39.53
CA THR A 653 5.06 -34.83 39.39
C THR A 653 4.51 -35.85 38.39
N THR A 654 4.43 -35.51 37.11
CA THR A 654 4.88 -36.42 36.04
C THR A 654 5.23 -35.59 34.79
N PRO A 655 6.49 -35.56 34.33
CA PRO A 655 6.89 -34.82 33.15
C PRO A 655 6.40 -35.55 31.91
N THR A 656 5.13 -35.36 31.54
CA THR A 656 4.67 -35.70 30.19
C THR A 656 5.16 -34.57 29.29
N ALA A 657 6.32 -34.78 28.67
CA ALA A 657 6.95 -33.85 27.75
C ALA A 657 6.09 -33.67 26.48
N THR A 658 5.02 -32.89 26.56
CA THR A 658 4.42 -32.26 25.39
C THR A 658 5.21 -31.01 25.06
N THR A 659 6.47 -31.22 24.68
CA THR A 659 7.25 -30.25 23.90
C THR A 659 6.60 -30.17 22.53
N THR A 660 5.64 -29.26 22.37
CA THR A 660 5.40 -28.65 21.06
C THR A 660 6.63 -27.80 20.75
N SER A 661 7.72 -28.49 20.42
CA SER A 661 8.92 -27.87 19.89
C SER A 661 8.48 -27.11 18.64
N PRO A 662 8.88 -25.84 18.48
CA PRO A 662 8.59 -25.09 17.26
C PRO A 662 8.97 -25.95 16.05
N LYS A 663 8.12 -25.95 15.02
CA LYS A 663 8.38 -26.75 13.82
C LYS A 663 9.82 -26.46 13.37
N PRO A 664 10.66 -27.49 13.24
CA PRO A 664 12.03 -27.29 12.80
C PRO A 664 12.02 -26.56 11.46
N VAL A 665 12.90 -25.57 11.34
CA VAL A 665 13.28 -24.91 10.09
C VAL A 665 13.42 -25.98 9.02
N ASP A 666 12.77 -25.82 7.84
CA ASP A 666 12.90 -26.76 6.74
C ASP A 666 14.40 -26.90 6.39
N PRO A 667 15.03 -28.05 6.70
CA PRO A 667 16.47 -28.20 6.53
C PRO A 667 16.89 -28.02 5.07
N ALA A 668 16.01 -28.32 4.11
CA ALA A 668 16.30 -28.17 2.69
C ALA A 668 16.33 -26.69 2.25
N GLU A 669 15.50 -25.82 2.83
CA GLU A 669 15.51 -24.39 2.55
C GLU A 669 16.73 -23.72 3.18
N ALA A 670 17.02 -24.02 4.44
CA ALA A 670 18.21 -23.52 5.12
C ALA A 670 19.51 -23.98 4.42
N MET A 671 19.56 -25.25 3.98
CA MET A 671 20.69 -25.78 3.23
C MET A 671 20.86 -25.10 1.86
N ARG A 672 19.77 -24.74 1.17
CA ARG A 672 19.86 -23.99 -0.09
C ARG A 672 20.48 -22.61 0.11
N ALA A 673 20.03 -21.87 1.14
CA ALA A 673 20.61 -20.57 1.48
C ALA A 673 22.11 -20.69 1.84
N TRP A 674 22.48 -21.68 2.63
CA TRP A 674 23.90 -21.96 2.96
C TRP A 674 24.74 -22.28 1.72
N LYS A 675 24.21 -23.09 0.80
CA LYS A 675 24.90 -23.44 -0.45
C LYS A 675 25.10 -22.21 -1.36
N ALA A 676 24.09 -21.35 -1.45
CA ALA A 676 24.06 -20.19 -2.34
C ALA A 676 24.98 -19.05 -1.87
N ASP A 677 25.13 -18.86 -0.55
CA ASP A 677 26.09 -17.91 0.02
C ASP A 677 27.52 -18.47 0.14
N GLY A 678 28.01 -19.06 -0.94
CA GLY A 678 29.41 -19.46 -0.99
C GLY A 678 29.80 -20.61 -0.06
N GLY A 679 28.86 -21.31 0.61
CA GLY A 679 29.15 -22.58 1.27
C GLY A 679 29.70 -23.61 0.27
N LEU A 680 29.14 -23.63 -0.95
CA LEU A 680 29.68 -24.42 -2.06
C LEU A 680 31.00 -23.87 -2.60
N ASP A 681 31.16 -22.55 -2.70
CA ASP A 681 32.42 -21.95 -3.15
C ASP A 681 33.55 -22.22 -2.16
N ARG A 682 33.24 -22.20 -0.86
CA ARG A 682 34.17 -22.52 0.21
C ARG A 682 34.58 -23.98 0.15
N LEU A 683 33.61 -24.88 0.00
CA LEU A 683 33.88 -26.30 -0.20
C LEU A 683 34.76 -26.52 -1.44
N ALA A 684 34.43 -25.88 -2.56
CA ALA A 684 35.19 -25.98 -3.80
C ALA A 684 36.60 -25.38 -3.70
N ALA A 685 36.80 -24.34 -2.87
CA ALA A 685 38.12 -23.79 -2.58
C ALA A 685 38.97 -24.76 -1.75
N VAL A 686 38.39 -25.34 -0.68
CA VAL A 686 39.04 -26.35 0.15
C VAL A 686 39.36 -27.61 -0.67
N GLU A 687 38.43 -28.05 -1.53
CA GLU A 687 38.63 -29.19 -2.43
C GLU A 687 39.78 -28.93 -3.42
N ARG A 688 39.79 -27.77 -4.08
CA ARG A 688 40.89 -27.39 -5.00
C ARG A 688 42.24 -27.31 -4.29
N ALA A 689 42.29 -26.72 -3.10
CA ALA A 689 43.53 -26.63 -2.31
C ALA A 689 44.02 -28.01 -1.86
N ASN A 690 43.11 -28.88 -1.43
CA ASN A 690 43.42 -30.27 -1.09
C ASN A 690 43.93 -31.05 -2.31
N LEU A 691 43.30 -30.91 -3.48
CA LEU A 691 43.76 -31.54 -4.72
C LEU A 691 45.15 -31.05 -5.15
N ALA A 692 45.43 -29.76 -5.02
CA ALA A 692 46.73 -29.18 -5.33
C ALA A 692 47.82 -29.75 -4.40
N LEU A 693 47.54 -29.82 -3.10
CA LEU A 693 48.43 -30.46 -2.13
C LEU A 693 48.76 -31.90 -2.54
N TRP A 694 47.75 -32.72 -2.83
CA TRP A 694 47.96 -34.13 -3.21
C TRP A 694 48.71 -34.30 -4.54
N ALA A 695 48.56 -33.36 -5.47
CA ALA A 695 49.33 -33.37 -6.71
C ALA A 695 50.83 -33.17 -6.45
N GLU A 696 51.19 -32.24 -5.55
CA GLU A 696 52.60 -32.00 -5.17
C GLU A 696 53.18 -33.14 -4.33
N VAL A 697 52.40 -33.73 -3.41
CA VAL A 697 52.79 -34.94 -2.66
C VAL A 697 53.14 -36.09 -3.60
N THR A 698 52.38 -36.25 -4.68
CA THR A 698 52.60 -37.34 -5.66
C THR A 698 53.85 -37.09 -6.52
N GLN A 699 54.28 -35.84 -6.65
CA GLN A 699 55.44 -35.44 -7.46
C GLN A 699 56.74 -35.35 -6.66
N ASP A 700 56.69 -35.53 -5.33
CA ASP A 700 57.85 -35.46 -4.42
C ASP A 700 58.61 -34.13 -4.54
N ASN A 701 57.87 -33.02 -4.65
CA ASN A 701 58.42 -31.68 -4.86
C ASN A 701 58.32 -30.81 -3.60
N ASP A 702 59.25 -31.00 -2.66
CA ASP A 702 59.29 -30.32 -1.36
C ASP A 702 59.16 -28.78 -1.47
N ALA A 703 59.77 -28.18 -2.50
CA ALA A 703 59.78 -26.73 -2.70
C ALA A 703 58.38 -26.15 -3.01
N ARG A 704 57.46 -26.95 -3.53
CA ARG A 704 56.07 -26.54 -3.81
C ARG A 704 55.06 -27.08 -2.79
N LEU A 705 55.48 -28.06 -1.99
CA LEU A 705 54.66 -28.68 -0.98
C LEU A 705 54.38 -27.73 0.19
N GLU A 706 55.37 -26.96 0.65
CA GLU A 706 55.19 -26.02 1.76
C GLU A 706 54.12 -24.94 1.45
N PRO A 707 54.17 -24.21 0.31
CA PRO A 707 53.12 -23.23 -0.01
C PRO A 707 51.72 -23.83 -0.10
N THR A 708 51.58 -25.06 -0.60
CA THR A 708 50.27 -25.72 -0.72
C THR A 708 49.74 -26.20 0.64
N CYS A 709 50.62 -26.67 1.54
CA CYS A 709 50.27 -26.98 2.94
C CYS A 709 49.84 -25.73 3.71
N VAL A 710 50.57 -24.61 3.59
CA VAL A 710 50.18 -23.35 4.23
C VAL A 710 48.84 -22.84 3.68
N ALA A 711 48.63 -22.89 2.35
CA ALA A 711 47.39 -22.45 1.74
C ALA A 711 46.17 -23.28 2.19
N LEU A 712 46.29 -24.61 2.26
CA LEU A 712 45.23 -25.47 2.75
C LEU A 712 44.99 -25.27 4.25
N ALA A 713 46.05 -25.14 5.06
CA ALA A 713 45.92 -24.90 6.50
C ALA A 713 45.17 -23.58 6.77
N GLN A 714 45.51 -22.52 6.03
CA GLN A 714 44.81 -21.24 6.12
C GLN A 714 43.33 -21.39 5.72
N LEU A 715 43.04 -21.98 4.56
CA LEU A 715 41.66 -22.20 4.09
C LEU A 715 40.85 -23.16 5.00
N ALA A 716 41.46 -24.16 5.61
CA ALA A 716 40.74 -25.05 6.52
C ALA A 716 40.56 -24.43 7.92
N GLY A 717 41.41 -23.47 8.29
CA GLY A 717 41.41 -22.82 9.60
C GLY A 717 40.55 -21.55 9.70
N GLU A 718 40.21 -20.87 8.60
CA GLU A 718 39.29 -19.72 8.71
C GLU A 718 37.89 -20.18 9.10
N THR A 719 37.29 -19.46 10.04
CA THR A 719 35.95 -19.74 10.55
C THR A 719 34.89 -19.49 9.48
N PHE A 720 34.08 -20.51 9.19
CA PHE A 720 32.89 -20.40 8.34
C PHE A 720 31.71 -21.10 9.02
N SER A 721 30.52 -20.51 8.92
CA SER A 721 29.31 -21.06 9.54
C SER A 721 29.03 -22.48 9.03
N PRO A 722 28.86 -23.47 9.93
CA PRO A 722 28.56 -24.82 9.49
C PRO A 722 27.18 -24.89 8.81
N PRO A 723 26.97 -25.87 7.91
CA PRO A 723 25.67 -26.18 7.37
C PRO A 723 24.59 -26.30 8.46
N PRO A 724 23.35 -25.83 8.20
CA PRO A 724 22.27 -25.83 9.19
C PRO A 724 21.77 -27.24 9.56
N ASP A 725 21.97 -28.23 8.69
CA ASP A 725 21.72 -29.62 9.03
C ASP A 725 22.78 -30.09 10.04
N ALA A 726 22.37 -30.54 11.22
CA ALA A 726 23.29 -30.89 12.30
C ALA A 726 24.27 -32.02 11.92
N THR A 727 23.85 -32.97 11.09
CA THR A 727 24.68 -34.10 10.65
C THR A 727 25.74 -33.61 9.67
N ILE A 728 25.32 -32.85 8.66
CA ILE A 728 26.23 -32.27 7.67
C ILE A 728 27.14 -31.21 8.33
N GLY A 729 26.63 -30.45 9.29
CA GLY A 729 27.37 -29.46 10.07
C GLY A 729 28.47 -30.06 10.94
N ALA A 730 28.20 -31.21 11.57
CA ALA A 730 29.22 -31.97 12.29
C ALA A 730 30.30 -32.49 11.32
N LEU A 731 29.88 -33.10 10.21
CA LEU A 731 30.80 -33.61 9.20
C LEU A 731 31.67 -32.50 8.57
N TRP A 732 31.10 -31.32 8.32
CA TRP A 732 31.80 -30.12 7.88
C TRP A 732 32.90 -29.72 8.88
N THR A 733 32.54 -29.62 10.16
CA THR A 733 33.46 -29.20 11.22
C THR A 733 34.60 -30.20 11.40
N GLU A 734 34.29 -31.50 11.43
CA GLU A 734 35.29 -32.57 11.50
C GLU A 734 36.24 -32.55 10.29
N THR A 735 35.69 -32.37 9.09
CA THR A 735 36.46 -32.30 7.84
C THR A 735 37.46 -31.14 7.88
N LEU A 736 36.99 -29.92 8.18
CA LEU A 736 37.87 -28.75 8.22
C LEU A 736 38.93 -28.86 9.32
N GLN A 737 38.56 -29.39 10.49
CA GLN A 737 39.52 -29.57 11.58
C GLN A 737 40.62 -30.58 11.22
N ALA A 738 40.28 -31.71 10.60
CA ALA A 738 41.26 -32.71 10.16
C ALA A 738 42.18 -32.16 9.06
N LEU A 739 41.61 -31.47 8.06
CA LEU A 739 42.40 -30.84 6.99
C LEU A 739 43.33 -29.74 7.54
N HIS A 740 42.86 -28.91 8.47
CA HIS A 740 43.66 -27.86 9.09
C HIS A 740 44.85 -28.45 9.86
N LYS A 741 44.60 -29.42 10.73
CA LYS A 741 45.65 -30.10 11.51
C LYS A 741 46.67 -30.79 10.61
N GLY A 742 46.21 -31.55 9.61
CA GLY A 742 47.10 -32.25 8.68
C GLY A 742 47.95 -31.30 7.84
N ALA A 743 47.35 -30.23 7.33
CA ALA A 743 48.05 -29.24 6.52
C ALA A 743 49.04 -28.38 7.35
N GLN A 744 48.69 -28.05 8.60
CA GLN A 744 49.60 -27.37 9.51
C GLN A 744 50.79 -28.26 9.90
N ALA A 745 50.54 -29.53 10.24
CA ALA A 745 51.60 -30.50 10.52
C ALA A 745 52.53 -30.68 9.31
N CYS A 746 51.99 -30.68 8.10
CA CYS A 746 52.80 -30.69 6.88
C CYS A 746 53.71 -29.46 6.76
N ALA A 747 53.15 -28.26 6.94
CA ALA A 747 53.95 -27.04 6.85
C ALA A 747 55.07 -27.01 7.92
N ASP A 748 54.76 -27.42 9.16
CA ASP A 748 55.75 -27.47 10.24
C ASP A 748 56.84 -28.53 10.01
N ALA A 749 56.49 -29.68 9.43
CA ALA A 749 57.44 -30.74 9.10
C ALA A 749 58.43 -30.29 8.00
N ILE A 750 57.95 -29.63 6.94
CA ILE A 750 58.81 -29.15 5.85
C ILE A 750 59.74 -28.03 6.33
N GLN A 751 59.26 -27.18 7.25
CA GLN A 751 60.07 -26.14 7.88
C GLN A 751 61.06 -26.69 8.95
N GLY A 752 61.05 -28.01 9.21
CA GLY A 752 61.90 -28.65 10.21
C GLY A 752 61.56 -28.28 11.65
N ARG A 753 60.36 -27.75 11.91
CA ARG A 753 59.91 -27.35 13.25
C ARG A 753 59.49 -28.56 14.10
N THR A 754 58.95 -29.57 13.45
CA THR A 754 58.48 -30.82 14.08
C THR A 754 58.99 -32.02 13.30
N LYS A 755 59.31 -33.11 14.01
CA LYS A 755 59.65 -34.37 13.37
C LYS A 755 58.33 -35.12 13.12
N ASP A 756 58.06 -35.47 11.86
CA ASP A 756 56.84 -36.21 11.51
C ASP A 756 56.82 -37.57 12.22
N ASP A 757 55.86 -37.76 13.12
CA ASP A 757 55.57 -39.00 13.85
C ASP A 757 54.46 -39.82 13.16
N GLY A 758 54.12 -39.47 11.92
CA GLY A 758 53.04 -40.05 11.14
C GLY A 758 51.68 -39.39 11.40
N THR A 759 51.60 -38.36 12.25
CA THR A 759 50.37 -37.59 12.46
C THR A 759 49.98 -36.78 11.22
N MET A 760 50.94 -36.21 10.48
CA MET A 760 50.69 -35.47 9.25
C MET A 760 49.92 -36.33 8.24
N ALA A 761 50.47 -37.49 7.88
CA ALA A 761 49.86 -38.39 6.90
C ALA A 761 48.48 -38.90 7.36
N ARG A 762 48.33 -39.19 8.66
CA ARG A 762 47.07 -39.69 9.24
C ARG A 762 45.96 -38.64 9.16
N GLU A 763 46.22 -37.41 9.58
CA GLU A 763 45.23 -36.32 9.57
C GLU A 763 44.87 -35.88 8.14
N LEU A 764 45.85 -35.80 7.23
CA LEU A 764 45.58 -35.48 5.82
C LEU A 764 44.70 -36.54 5.13
N MET A 765 44.98 -37.83 5.37
CA MET A 765 44.15 -38.92 4.83
C MET A 765 42.75 -38.92 5.43
N MET A 766 42.63 -38.66 6.73
CA MET A 766 41.33 -38.52 7.41
C MET A 766 40.53 -37.35 6.82
N GLY A 767 41.14 -36.17 6.71
CA GLY A 767 40.53 -34.98 6.13
C GLY A 767 40.05 -35.21 4.69
N ARG A 768 40.85 -35.90 3.85
CA ARG A 768 40.46 -36.27 2.48
C ARG A 768 39.25 -37.21 2.45
N SER A 769 39.22 -38.23 3.31
CA SER A 769 38.09 -39.18 3.37
C SER A 769 36.80 -38.47 3.79
N ARG A 770 36.88 -37.65 4.86
CA ARG A 770 35.75 -36.87 5.36
C ARG A 770 35.25 -35.84 4.35
N LEU A 771 36.15 -35.22 3.59
CA LEU A 771 35.79 -34.32 2.50
C LEU A 771 34.97 -35.03 1.41
N ALA A 772 35.33 -36.27 1.06
CA ALA A 772 34.55 -37.06 0.09
C ALA A 772 33.17 -37.44 0.64
N GLU A 773 33.07 -37.80 1.92
CA GLU A 773 31.79 -38.04 2.62
C GLU A 773 30.91 -36.79 2.62
N LEU A 774 31.50 -35.62 2.93
CA LEU A 774 30.82 -34.34 2.95
C LEU A 774 30.28 -33.94 1.58
N ILE A 775 31.09 -34.07 0.53
CA ILE A 775 30.67 -33.82 -0.85
C ILE A 775 29.51 -34.74 -1.24
N THR A 776 29.54 -36.00 -0.79
CA THR A 776 28.48 -36.97 -1.04
C THR A 776 27.20 -36.62 -0.29
N ALA A 777 27.30 -36.17 0.97
CA ALA A 777 26.15 -35.77 1.78
C ALA A 777 25.49 -34.48 1.27
N LEU A 778 26.26 -33.60 0.61
CA LEU A 778 25.75 -32.35 0.04
C LEU A 778 25.12 -32.53 -1.35
N ARG A 779 25.43 -33.61 -2.08
CA ARG A 779 24.82 -33.96 -3.36
C ARG A 779 23.47 -34.64 -3.13
#